data_AF-A0A2R4MYE5-F1
#
_entry.id   AF-A0A2R4MYE5-F1
#
_cell.length_a   1.000
_cell.length_b   1.000
_cell.length_c   1.000
_cell.angle_alpha   90.00
_cell.angle_beta   90.00
_cell.angle_gamma   90.00
#
_symmetry.space_group_name_H-M   'P 1'
#
loop_
_entity.id
_entity.type
_entity.pdbx_description
1 polymer ?
#
loop_
_entity_poly.entity_id
_entity_poly.type
_entity_poly.pdbx_seq_one_letter_code
_entity_poly.pdbx_strand_id
1 'polypeptide(L)'
;MTPWQAILLGVSAIFSTSILFVPAITTHHALNDSWVSAILATLAGFLLAEIQIRLQSYYPGQHLLSILRQTWGKLGWLIGLGYAFWFFHVTIEVFQEFTTILVAVFMPETPKMIFFLTILVPILYCLNLGIHTLARTAEIFLPVSFIFFVILALLALPNYQFDNLLPFLDRGFLPVLKGAVTPASWFAEIVCLSFLIYHGNQQTQRRGRKIGYGIIAICGFLFTINVIGIVSIFGPLYVRKLVFPTLSGARVISLFNFLERLESLFLSFWILTVFVKLAIWYWLTCFAIKDIFNLKSREVTIGLLLLPLMVASNYFLYDNISQLVAFLGGIWPVYTLLTFGFVIPFCLLLWLAGRKLLFPLLIFLLLLNSGCWSIKELNRRAVALGLAIDPGPGNTLRLTAEVIKPEQSAREVAPTQRRILVSSSGETIFAAARNLSLSVSRELYWGHVIAVLINEDLARENPGKLLDFFTRYPEIRENVWLFVTKGSAARFLAARPQFETSMAQQIGFLATTSGGYSLRLYQFINQWIDPEITPVLGLLELKGQNPVFGGLAVFDNSRLKGFLSVNEMRAYMWLINEIKNGAITIDLRNNKKLTVQIRLAECSKELVKSRPLTFKLKIRLKANLTEQQTHINLADPEAYKKVEKLLARDLTIRLNSTINKFKHWQVDPLGLGKTFHRQQHHLWHQYEKNWPDLIASSQILIQVNVNLENIGLTSQSFTREETR
;
A
#
# COMPACT_ATOMS: atom_id res chain seq x y z
N MET A 1 30.50 17.51 -14.75
CA MET A 1 29.06 17.17 -14.65
C MET A 1 28.21 18.42 -14.93
N THR A 2 27.00 18.28 -15.52
CA THR A 2 26.04 19.38 -15.74
C THR A 2 25.16 19.64 -14.52
N PRO A 3 24.44 20.79 -14.43
CA PRO A 3 23.51 21.04 -13.33
C PRO A 3 22.38 20.00 -13.24
N TRP A 4 21.89 19.51 -14.37
CA TRP A 4 20.81 18.51 -14.42
C TRP A 4 21.29 17.14 -13.92
N GLN A 5 22.45 16.70 -14.38
CA GLN A 5 23.10 15.48 -13.87
C GLN A 5 23.36 15.55 -12.36
N ALA A 6 23.76 16.72 -11.84
CA ALA A 6 23.95 16.92 -10.40
C ALA A 6 22.63 16.81 -9.62
N ILE A 7 21.52 17.34 -10.16
CA ILE A 7 20.18 17.18 -9.57
C ILE A 7 19.79 15.70 -9.55
N LEU A 8 19.93 14.98 -10.67
CA LEU A 8 19.56 13.56 -10.74
C LEU A 8 20.38 12.69 -9.76
N LEU A 9 21.69 12.93 -9.64
CA LEU A 9 22.50 12.23 -8.64
C LEU A 9 22.06 12.54 -7.20
N GLY A 10 21.80 13.81 -6.87
CA GLY A 10 21.33 14.18 -5.53
C GLY A 10 19.93 13.65 -5.20
N VAL A 11 19.04 13.60 -6.20
CA VAL A 11 17.70 12.99 -6.05
C VAL A 11 17.82 11.49 -5.84
N SER A 12 18.70 10.80 -6.60
CA SER A 12 18.94 9.36 -6.42
C SER A 12 19.57 9.04 -5.06
N ALA A 13 20.45 9.90 -4.54
CA ALA A 13 20.97 9.78 -3.19
C ALA A 13 19.80 9.75 -2.19
N ILE A 14 18.98 10.79 -2.12
CA ILE A 14 17.93 10.88 -1.09
C ILE A 14 16.81 9.82 -1.29
N PHE A 15 16.27 9.69 -2.49
CA PHE A 15 14.93 9.12 -2.72
C PHE A 15 14.86 7.58 -2.85
N SER A 16 15.89 6.94 -3.41
CA SER A 16 15.72 5.61 -4.03
C SER A 16 15.20 4.51 -3.10
N THR A 17 15.76 4.35 -1.91
CA THR A 17 15.33 3.32 -0.95
C THR A 17 14.19 3.80 -0.04
N SER A 18 14.24 5.06 0.37
CA SER A 18 13.30 5.70 1.30
C SER A 18 11.84 5.67 0.83
N ILE A 19 11.57 5.69 -0.49
CA ILE A 19 10.23 5.56 -1.07
C ILE A 19 9.45 4.31 -0.56
N LEU A 20 10.14 3.24 -0.16
CA LEU A 20 9.49 2.02 0.31
C LEU A 20 9.05 2.08 1.77
N PHE A 21 9.68 2.92 2.58
CA PHE A 21 9.50 2.98 4.03
C PHE A 21 8.76 4.24 4.50
N VAL A 22 8.97 5.38 3.81
CA VAL A 22 8.44 6.70 4.21
C VAL A 22 6.94 6.66 4.54
N PRO A 23 6.03 6.09 3.71
CA PRO A 23 4.61 6.06 4.04
C PRO A 23 4.28 5.33 5.35
N ALA A 24 4.96 4.22 5.67
CA ALA A 24 4.69 3.47 6.90
C ALA A 24 5.12 4.30 8.12
N ILE A 25 6.34 4.83 8.08
CA ILE A 25 6.95 5.55 9.21
C ILE A 25 6.23 6.88 9.48
N THR A 26 5.88 7.66 8.44
CA THR A 26 5.10 8.89 8.62
C THR A 26 3.71 8.60 9.19
N THR A 27 3.04 7.58 8.65
CA THR A 27 1.66 7.23 9.02
C THR A 27 1.58 6.59 10.41
N HIS A 28 2.64 5.92 10.88
CA HIS A 28 2.72 5.39 12.24
C HIS A 28 2.46 6.45 13.30
N HIS A 29 2.94 7.69 13.08
CA HIS A 29 2.67 8.82 13.96
C HIS A 29 1.47 9.65 13.51
N ALA A 30 1.44 10.05 12.24
CA ALA A 30 0.55 11.12 11.76
C ALA A 30 -0.77 10.64 11.13
N LEU A 31 -0.97 9.34 10.90
CA LEU A 31 -2.19 8.78 10.29
C LEU A 31 -2.58 9.53 8.99
N ASN A 32 -3.77 10.15 8.97
CA ASN A 32 -4.30 10.93 7.83
C ASN A 32 -3.36 12.05 7.39
N ASP A 33 -2.66 12.68 8.35
CA ASP A 33 -1.82 13.86 8.15
C ASP A 33 -0.35 13.50 7.81
N SER A 34 -0.09 12.24 7.47
CA SER A 34 1.24 11.75 7.08
C SER A 34 1.79 12.45 5.84
N TRP A 35 0.95 12.88 4.91
CA TRP A 35 1.38 13.70 3.76
C TRP A 35 1.87 15.09 4.20
N VAL A 36 1.26 15.68 5.22
CA VAL A 36 1.75 16.93 5.84
C VAL A 36 3.11 16.70 6.48
N SER A 37 3.33 15.52 7.08
CA SER A 37 4.63 15.15 7.66
C SER A 37 5.74 15.12 6.60
N ALA A 38 5.44 14.62 5.38
CA ALA A 38 6.38 14.66 4.25
C ALA A 38 6.67 16.10 3.79
N ILE A 39 5.69 17.00 3.81
CA ILE A 39 5.87 18.43 3.51
C ILE A 39 6.76 19.10 4.58
N LEU A 40 6.50 18.89 5.87
CA LEU A 40 7.32 19.44 6.95
C LEU A 40 8.76 18.93 6.91
N ALA A 41 8.96 17.65 6.58
CA ALA A 41 10.28 17.09 6.34
C ALA A 41 10.99 17.74 5.15
N THR A 42 10.24 18.09 4.09
CA THR A 42 10.78 18.83 2.94
C THR A 42 11.22 20.24 3.33
N LEU A 43 10.48 20.92 4.21
CA LEU A 43 10.91 22.22 4.79
C LEU A 43 12.20 22.08 5.59
N ALA A 44 12.34 21.03 6.40
CA ALA A 44 13.61 20.72 7.07
C ALA A 44 14.74 20.44 6.05
N GLY A 45 14.45 19.72 4.97
CA GLY A 45 15.36 19.52 3.84
C GLY A 45 15.86 20.82 3.20
N PHE A 46 15.01 21.82 3.04
CA PHE A 46 15.43 23.14 2.54
C PHE A 46 16.37 23.87 3.50
N LEU A 47 16.16 23.74 4.82
CA LEU A 47 17.07 24.28 5.83
C LEU A 47 18.44 23.59 5.79
N LEU A 48 18.47 22.26 5.66
CA LEU A 48 19.71 21.48 5.51
C LEU A 48 20.46 21.87 4.23
N ALA A 49 19.75 21.99 3.11
CA ALA A 49 20.32 22.46 1.85
C ALA A 49 20.91 23.88 1.98
N GLU A 50 20.19 24.81 2.62
CA GLU A 50 20.66 26.19 2.85
C GLU A 50 21.98 26.23 3.64
N ILE A 51 22.15 25.36 4.65
CA ILE A 51 23.41 25.25 5.40
C ILE A 51 24.56 24.82 4.46
N GLN A 52 24.35 23.76 3.66
CA GLN A 52 25.36 23.28 2.69
C GLN A 52 25.70 24.33 1.63
N ILE A 53 24.69 25.04 1.11
CA ILE A 53 24.85 26.10 0.10
C ILE A 53 25.64 27.28 0.68
N ARG A 54 25.37 27.69 1.93
CA ARG A 54 26.13 28.77 2.59
C ARG A 54 27.58 28.39 2.85
N LEU A 55 27.86 27.18 3.33
CA LEU A 55 29.23 26.68 3.52
C LEU A 55 30.03 26.77 2.21
N GLN A 56 29.45 26.39 1.07
CA GLN A 56 30.09 26.55 -0.23
C GLN A 56 30.25 28.00 -0.69
N SER A 57 29.42 28.94 -0.23
CA SER A 57 29.60 30.35 -0.58
C SER A 57 30.83 30.97 0.10
N TYR A 58 31.23 30.47 1.29
CA TYR A 58 32.48 30.83 1.95
C TYR A 58 33.71 30.19 1.30
N TYR A 59 33.58 28.98 0.74
CA TYR A 59 34.67 28.25 0.08
C TYR A 59 34.27 27.78 -1.34
N PRO A 60 34.16 28.71 -2.32
CA PRO A 60 33.76 28.37 -3.68
C PRO A 60 34.72 27.35 -4.31
N GLY A 61 34.15 26.33 -4.97
CA GLY A 61 34.95 25.29 -5.61
C GLY A 61 35.63 24.31 -4.65
N GLN A 62 35.19 24.22 -3.40
CA GLN A 62 35.64 23.20 -2.44
C GLN A 62 34.51 22.24 -2.01
N HIS A 63 34.88 21.05 -1.54
CA HIS A 63 34.00 20.05 -0.94
C HIS A 63 34.13 20.04 0.60
N LEU A 64 33.12 19.53 1.30
CA LEU A 64 32.98 19.64 2.76
C LEU A 64 34.23 19.21 3.55
N LEU A 65 34.90 18.11 3.18
CA LEU A 65 36.10 17.63 3.89
C LEU A 65 37.28 18.62 3.81
N SER A 66 37.44 19.30 2.67
CA SER A 66 38.49 20.31 2.51
C SER A 66 38.19 21.56 3.34
N ILE A 67 36.92 21.98 3.36
CA ILE A 67 36.42 23.07 4.21
C ILE A 67 36.68 22.74 5.68
N LEU A 68 36.29 21.56 6.15
CA LEU A 68 36.51 21.10 7.53
C LEU A 68 38.00 21.17 7.92
N ARG A 69 38.90 20.66 7.08
CA ARG A 69 40.35 20.68 7.35
C ARG A 69 40.96 22.09 7.33
N GLN A 70 40.57 22.95 6.38
CA GLN A 70 41.03 24.35 6.34
C GLN A 70 40.50 25.17 7.52
N THR A 71 39.31 24.82 8.02
CA THR A 71 38.63 25.50 9.13
C THR A 71 39.18 25.06 10.49
N TRP A 72 39.23 23.74 10.76
CA TRP A 72 39.54 23.20 12.09
C TRP A 72 40.82 22.34 12.15
N GLY A 73 41.66 22.35 11.11
CA GLY A 73 42.96 21.67 11.10
C GLY A 73 42.86 20.18 11.43
N LYS A 74 43.61 19.72 12.45
CA LYS A 74 43.60 18.32 12.92
C LYS A 74 42.22 17.85 13.38
N LEU A 75 41.44 18.72 14.02
CA LEU A 75 40.07 18.40 14.43
C LEU A 75 39.14 18.29 13.21
N GLY A 76 39.33 19.15 12.22
CA GLY A 76 38.66 19.06 10.92
C GLY A 76 38.97 17.76 10.17
N TRP A 77 40.21 17.26 10.29
CA TRP A 77 40.60 15.95 9.77
C TRP A 77 39.89 14.79 10.49
N LEU A 78 39.82 14.81 11.83
CA LEU A 78 39.09 13.81 12.63
C LEU A 78 37.58 13.80 12.30
N ILE A 79 36.97 14.97 12.18
CA ILE A 79 35.55 15.10 11.79
C ILE A 79 35.35 14.64 10.34
N GLY A 80 36.31 14.90 9.46
CA GLY A 80 36.34 14.36 8.11
C GLY A 80 36.38 12.83 8.07
N LEU A 81 37.17 12.19 8.94
CA LEU A 81 37.17 10.73 9.13
C LEU A 81 35.78 10.22 9.55
N GLY A 82 35.10 10.95 10.45
CA GLY A 82 33.71 10.68 10.82
C GLY A 82 32.75 10.73 9.63
N TYR A 83 32.89 11.71 8.73
CA TYR A 83 32.11 11.75 7.48
C TYR A 83 32.44 10.59 6.54
N ALA A 84 33.71 10.19 6.42
CA ALA A 84 34.09 9.02 5.61
C ALA A 84 33.46 7.72 6.15
N PHE A 85 33.45 7.54 7.48
CA PHE A 85 32.74 6.44 8.13
C PHE A 85 31.23 6.53 7.90
N TRP A 86 30.63 7.71 8.01
CA TRP A 86 29.20 7.90 7.74
C TRP A 86 28.84 7.58 6.29
N PHE A 87 29.60 8.03 5.29
CA PHE A 87 29.37 7.67 3.88
C PHE A 87 29.44 6.16 3.66
N PHE A 88 30.40 5.49 4.33
CA PHE A 88 30.51 4.04 4.29
C PHE A 88 29.29 3.36 4.93
N HIS A 89 28.84 3.86 6.08
CA HIS A 89 27.65 3.34 6.76
C HIS A 89 26.37 3.56 5.94
N VAL A 90 26.19 4.71 5.30
CA VAL A 90 25.10 4.96 4.34
C VAL A 90 25.16 3.94 3.19
N THR A 91 26.37 3.63 2.68
CA THR A 91 26.55 2.60 1.65
C THR A 91 26.10 1.21 2.13
N ILE A 92 26.42 0.86 3.38
CA ILE A 92 26.00 -0.40 4.02
C ILE A 92 24.47 -0.45 4.20
N GLU A 93 23.86 0.61 4.70
CA GLU A 93 22.41 0.66 4.94
C GLU A 93 21.62 0.53 3.65
N VAL A 94 21.98 1.27 2.60
CA VAL A 94 21.35 1.14 1.27
C VAL A 94 21.51 -0.29 0.73
N PHE A 95 22.62 -0.94 1.05
CA PHE A 95 22.88 -2.32 0.65
C PHE A 95 22.03 -3.33 1.45
N GLN A 96 21.83 -3.09 2.75
CA GLN A 96 20.95 -3.88 3.61
C GLN A 96 19.48 -3.71 3.22
N GLU A 97 19.02 -2.47 2.94
CA GLU A 97 17.71 -2.18 2.38
C GLU A 97 17.51 -2.99 1.08
N PHE A 98 18.43 -2.84 0.11
CA PHE A 98 18.41 -3.53 -1.18
C PHE A 98 18.23 -5.05 -1.05
N THR A 99 19.13 -5.73 -0.33
CA THR A 99 19.09 -7.19 -0.25
C THR A 99 17.99 -7.73 0.65
N THR A 100 17.66 -7.04 1.73
CA THR A 100 16.57 -7.45 2.62
C THR A 100 15.23 -7.40 1.88
N ILE A 101 15.00 -6.42 1.01
CA ILE A 101 13.79 -6.35 0.16
C ILE A 101 13.77 -7.50 -0.85
N LEU A 102 14.87 -7.75 -1.56
CA LEU A 102 14.93 -8.82 -2.57
C LEU A 102 14.68 -10.21 -1.96
N VAL A 103 15.29 -10.48 -0.81
CA VAL A 103 15.11 -11.74 -0.08
C VAL A 103 13.70 -11.82 0.53
N ALA A 104 13.26 -10.83 1.33
CA ALA A 104 11.98 -10.90 2.04
C ALA A 104 10.76 -10.99 1.12
N VAL A 105 10.85 -10.51 -0.12
CA VAL A 105 9.68 -10.35 -1.03
C VAL A 105 9.71 -11.29 -2.22
N PHE A 106 10.86 -11.49 -2.87
CA PHE A 106 10.95 -12.12 -4.20
C PHE A 106 11.70 -13.44 -4.20
N MET A 107 12.86 -13.48 -3.54
CA MET A 107 13.77 -14.61 -3.56
C MET A 107 14.28 -14.92 -2.14
N PRO A 108 13.39 -15.35 -1.23
CA PRO A 108 13.73 -15.65 0.19
C PRO A 108 14.76 -16.76 0.38
N GLU A 109 15.07 -17.48 -0.69
CA GLU A 109 15.93 -18.65 -0.77
C GLU A 109 17.20 -18.38 -1.60
N THR A 110 17.43 -17.10 -1.94
CA THR A 110 18.65 -16.66 -2.62
C THR A 110 19.47 -15.88 -1.61
N PRO A 111 20.65 -16.38 -1.19
CA PRO A 111 21.49 -15.70 -0.21
C PRO A 111 21.74 -14.24 -0.59
N LYS A 112 21.65 -13.32 0.39
CA LYS A 112 21.96 -11.88 0.23
C LYS A 112 23.29 -11.63 -0.53
N MET A 113 24.26 -12.53 -0.36
CA MET A 113 25.57 -12.49 -1.03
C MET A 113 25.51 -12.57 -2.56
N ILE A 114 24.52 -13.27 -3.15
CA ILE A 114 24.38 -13.32 -4.61
C ILE A 114 23.98 -11.95 -5.14
N PHE A 115 23.01 -11.30 -4.49
CA PHE A 115 22.62 -9.92 -4.80
C PHE A 115 23.74 -8.90 -4.54
N PHE A 116 24.59 -9.14 -3.54
CA PHE A 116 25.79 -8.33 -3.31
C PHE A 116 26.75 -8.40 -4.49
N LEU A 117 27.15 -9.60 -4.90
CA LEU A 117 28.13 -9.76 -5.97
C LEU A 117 27.60 -9.24 -7.33
N THR A 118 26.31 -9.45 -7.64
CA THR A 118 25.74 -8.99 -8.92
C THR A 118 25.62 -7.48 -9.05
N ILE A 119 25.22 -6.75 -8.01
CA ILE A 119 25.16 -5.28 -8.05
C ILE A 119 26.53 -4.63 -7.85
N LEU A 120 27.46 -5.29 -7.14
CA LEU A 120 28.79 -4.75 -6.84
C LEU A 120 29.67 -4.62 -8.09
N VAL A 121 29.68 -5.62 -8.98
CA VAL A 121 30.52 -5.59 -10.20
C VAL A 121 30.32 -4.32 -11.04
N PRO A 122 29.09 -3.92 -11.42
CA PRO A 122 28.89 -2.67 -12.15
C PRO A 122 29.19 -1.43 -11.29
N ILE A 123 29.05 -1.48 -9.95
CA ILE A 123 29.46 -0.36 -9.08
C ILE A 123 30.99 -0.18 -9.09
N LEU A 124 31.77 -1.26 -9.00
CA LEU A 124 33.24 -1.22 -9.10
C LEU A 124 33.70 -0.72 -10.47
N TYR A 125 32.97 -1.07 -11.54
CA TYR A 125 33.21 -0.52 -12.87
C TYR A 125 32.94 1.00 -12.92
N CYS A 126 31.81 1.47 -12.37
CA CYS A 126 31.53 2.91 -12.24
C CYS A 126 32.55 3.65 -11.36
N LEU A 127 33.06 3.03 -10.30
CA LEU A 127 34.15 3.57 -9.47
C LEU A 127 35.44 3.81 -10.28
N ASN A 128 35.81 2.87 -11.17
CA ASN A 128 36.99 3.01 -12.04
C ASN A 128 36.79 4.09 -13.12
N LEU A 129 35.56 4.30 -13.60
CA LEU A 129 35.22 5.33 -14.59
C LEU A 129 34.84 6.69 -13.99
N GLY A 130 34.72 6.79 -12.67
CA GLY A 130 34.50 8.02 -11.91
C GLY A 130 33.09 8.63 -12.01
N ILE A 131 32.87 9.66 -11.19
CA ILE A 131 31.55 10.29 -10.97
C ILE A 131 30.87 10.83 -12.24
N HIS A 132 31.63 11.23 -13.26
CA HIS A 132 31.05 11.71 -14.54
C HIS A 132 30.36 10.60 -15.33
N THR A 133 30.79 9.34 -15.18
CA THR A 133 30.11 8.20 -15.79
C THR A 133 28.83 7.89 -15.03
N LEU A 134 28.89 7.83 -13.70
CA LEU A 134 27.73 7.65 -12.84
C LEU A 134 26.65 8.72 -13.06
N ALA A 135 27.06 9.98 -13.27
CA ALA A 135 26.21 11.10 -13.62
C ALA A 135 25.41 10.87 -14.93
N ARG A 136 26.06 10.31 -15.96
CA ARG A 136 25.41 9.94 -17.24
C ARG A 136 24.49 8.73 -17.07
N THR A 137 24.86 7.75 -16.23
CA THR A 137 24.00 6.61 -15.91
C THR A 137 22.71 7.07 -15.20
N ALA A 138 22.80 7.99 -14.25
CA ALA A 138 21.64 8.58 -13.59
C ALA A 138 20.74 9.36 -14.56
N GLU A 139 21.33 10.05 -15.54
CA GLU A 139 20.61 10.77 -16.60
C GLU A 139 19.76 9.86 -17.50
N ILE A 140 20.09 8.57 -17.59
CA ILE A 140 19.29 7.56 -18.29
C ILE A 140 18.31 6.87 -17.32
N PHE A 141 18.80 6.41 -16.16
CA PHE A 141 18.05 5.52 -15.28
C PHE A 141 16.90 6.22 -14.53
N LEU A 142 17.09 7.45 -14.06
CA LEU A 142 16.08 8.14 -13.26
C LEU A 142 14.85 8.57 -14.08
N PRO A 143 14.97 9.22 -15.26
CA PRO A 143 13.80 9.60 -16.05
C PRO A 143 12.92 8.41 -16.42
N VAL A 144 13.52 7.30 -16.84
CA VAL A 144 12.80 6.05 -17.16
C VAL A 144 12.06 5.52 -15.92
N SER A 145 12.73 5.50 -14.77
CA SER A 145 12.13 5.05 -13.51
C SER A 145 10.97 5.97 -13.08
N PHE A 146 11.12 7.30 -13.17
CA PHE A 146 10.06 8.26 -12.82
C PHE A 146 8.86 8.19 -13.76
N ILE A 147 9.07 8.02 -15.07
CA ILE A 147 7.98 7.76 -16.02
C ILE A 147 7.20 6.51 -15.59
N PHE A 148 7.92 5.44 -15.19
CA PHE A 148 7.26 4.23 -14.72
C PHE A 148 6.52 4.41 -13.39
N PHE A 149 7.08 5.14 -12.41
CA PHE A 149 6.36 5.50 -11.18
C PHE A 149 5.08 6.30 -11.46
N VAL A 150 5.11 7.24 -12.42
CA VAL A 150 3.91 7.99 -12.85
C VAL A 150 2.89 7.07 -13.50
N ILE A 151 3.32 6.15 -14.38
CA ILE A 151 2.43 5.14 -14.97
C ILE A 151 1.75 4.32 -13.87
N LEU A 152 2.49 3.79 -12.90
CA LEU A 152 1.91 3.02 -11.79
C LEU A 152 0.92 3.85 -10.96
N ALA A 153 1.25 5.11 -10.65
CA ALA A 153 0.34 6.00 -9.92
C ALA A 153 -0.97 6.22 -10.70
N LEU A 154 -0.90 6.42 -12.02
CA LEU A 154 -2.08 6.55 -12.89
C LEU A 154 -2.89 5.24 -12.96
N LEU A 155 -2.23 4.09 -13.06
CA LEU A 155 -2.90 2.78 -13.07
C LEU A 155 -3.50 2.41 -11.71
N ALA A 156 -3.00 2.98 -10.62
CA ALA A 156 -3.54 2.77 -9.27
C ALA A 156 -4.74 3.67 -8.95
N LEU A 157 -5.00 4.75 -9.70
CA LEU A 157 -6.11 5.70 -9.49
C LEU A 157 -7.49 5.05 -9.25
N PRO A 158 -7.90 3.96 -9.93
CA PRO A 158 -9.19 3.32 -9.67
C PRO A 158 -9.35 2.77 -8.24
N ASN A 159 -8.26 2.59 -7.51
CA ASN A 159 -8.23 2.11 -6.12
C ASN A 159 -8.13 3.25 -5.08
N TYR A 160 -8.00 4.52 -5.51
CA TYR A 160 -7.78 5.64 -4.59
C TYR A 160 -9.09 6.08 -3.93
N GLN A 161 -9.13 6.06 -2.60
CA GLN A 161 -10.21 6.62 -1.79
C GLN A 161 -9.67 7.82 -1.02
N PHE A 162 -9.75 9.01 -1.61
CA PHE A 162 -9.23 10.25 -1.01
C PHE A 162 -9.89 10.64 0.34
N ASP A 163 -11.06 10.07 0.65
CA ASP A 163 -11.67 10.17 1.98
C ASP A 163 -10.76 9.63 3.10
N ASN A 164 -9.81 8.74 2.80
CA ASN A 164 -8.80 8.24 3.74
C ASN A 164 -7.77 9.30 4.17
N LEU A 165 -7.78 10.50 3.58
CA LEU A 165 -6.95 11.65 3.99
C LEU A 165 -7.69 12.58 4.98
N LEU A 166 -8.93 12.22 5.37
CA LEU A 166 -9.80 13.00 6.24
C LEU A 166 -10.17 12.21 7.51
N PRO A 167 -10.49 12.88 8.63
CA PRO A 167 -10.34 14.32 8.88
C PRO A 167 -8.87 14.77 8.98
N PHE A 168 -8.65 16.07 8.74
CA PHE A 168 -7.34 16.74 8.77
C PHE A 168 -7.03 17.29 10.17
N LEU A 169 -5.81 17.04 10.65
CA LEU A 169 -5.29 17.43 11.97
C LEU A 169 -6.14 16.98 13.17
N ASP A 170 -6.85 15.85 13.04
CA ASP A 170 -7.68 15.24 14.08
C ASP A 170 -6.97 15.13 15.45
N ARG A 171 -5.70 14.71 15.42
CA ARG A 171 -4.86 14.50 16.62
C ARG A 171 -3.91 15.66 16.90
N GLY A 172 -4.19 16.83 16.31
CA GLY A 172 -3.36 18.02 16.38
C GLY A 172 -2.01 17.89 15.64
N PHE A 173 -1.13 18.86 15.86
CA PHE A 173 0.09 19.03 15.06
C PHE A 173 1.30 18.21 15.55
N LEU A 174 1.34 17.80 16.83
CA LEU A 174 2.47 17.07 17.40
C LEU A 174 2.75 15.70 16.73
N PRO A 175 1.73 14.87 16.40
CA PRO A 175 1.97 13.62 15.67
C PRO A 175 2.53 13.84 14.26
N VAL A 176 2.15 14.94 13.60
CA VAL A 176 2.68 15.36 12.29
C VAL A 176 4.16 15.73 12.38
N LEU A 177 4.54 16.51 13.41
CA LEU A 177 5.94 16.83 13.68
C LEU A 177 6.78 15.56 13.95
N LYS A 178 6.25 14.60 14.73
CA LYS A 178 6.92 13.31 14.96
C LYS A 178 7.08 12.51 13.68
N GLY A 179 6.04 12.44 12.85
CA GLY A 179 6.08 11.78 11.53
C GLY A 179 7.10 12.40 10.56
N ALA A 180 7.41 13.68 10.70
CA ALA A 180 8.35 14.40 9.84
C ALA A 180 9.84 14.12 10.13
N VAL A 181 10.18 13.61 11.32
CA VAL A 181 11.59 13.45 11.76
C VAL A 181 12.34 12.44 10.88
N THR A 182 11.77 11.28 10.60
CA THR A 182 12.46 10.23 9.83
C THR A 182 12.64 10.63 8.35
N PRO A 183 11.63 11.14 7.62
CA PRO A 183 11.85 11.68 6.27
C PRO A 183 12.83 12.86 6.23
N ALA A 184 12.86 13.71 7.26
CA ALA A 184 13.86 14.77 7.39
C ALA A 184 15.30 14.22 7.43
N SER A 185 15.50 13.04 8.04
CA SER A 185 16.82 12.40 8.05
C SER A 185 17.30 11.90 6.69
N TRP A 186 16.41 11.40 5.82
CA TRP A 186 16.82 11.14 4.43
C TRP A 186 17.16 12.42 3.68
N PHE A 187 16.56 13.58 4.00
CA PHE A 187 17.02 14.85 3.43
C PHE A 187 18.41 15.30 3.91
N ALA A 188 18.93 14.77 5.03
CA ALA A 188 20.30 15.06 5.48
C ALA A 188 21.39 14.50 4.54
N GLU A 189 21.04 13.52 3.70
CA GLU A 189 21.87 13.05 2.59
C GLU A 189 22.27 14.17 1.60
N ILE A 190 21.61 15.34 1.63
CA ILE A 190 22.00 16.55 0.88
C ILE A 190 23.43 17.04 1.18
N VAL A 191 24.12 16.54 2.22
CA VAL A 191 25.58 16.70 2.41
C VAL A 191 26.38 16.38 1.14
N CYS A 192 25.93 15.42 0.32
CA CYS A 192 26.56 15.07 -0.96
C CYS A 192 26.64 16.25 -1.96
N LEU A 193 25.78 17.26 -1.81
CA LEU A 193 25.69 18.45 -2.67
C LEU A 193 27.04 19.15 -2.87
N SER A 194 27.85 19.26 -1.80
CA SER A 194 29.16 19.92 -1.88
C SER A 194 30.12 19.22 -2.84
N PHE A 195 30.10 17.88 -2.86
CA PHE A 195 30.93 17.04 -3.74
C PHE A 195 30.41 17.05 -5.18
N LEU A 196 29.08 17.06 -5.37
CA LEU A 196 28.43 17.16 -6.67
C LEU A 196 28.77 18.48 -7.37
N ILE A 197 28.79 19.58 -6.61
CA ILE A 197 29.14 20.91 -7.12
C ILE A 197 30.64 21.05 -7.39
N TYR A 198 31.49 20.47 -6.53
CA TYR A 198 32.94 20.41 -6.76
C TYR A 198 33.29 19.72 -8.08
N HIS A 199 32.68 18.56 -8.38
CA HIS A 199 32.82 17.84 -9.66
C HIS A 199 31.90 18.39 -10.78
N GLY A 200 31.32 19.57 -10.56
CA GLY A 200 30.51 20.29 -11.52
C GLY A 200 31.35 21.01 -12.59
N ASN A 201 30.76 21.27 -13.76
CA ASN A 201 31.29 22.30 -14.65
C ASN A 201 31.07 23.71 -14.05
N GLN A 202 31.63 24.76 -14.65
CA GLN A 202 31.46 26.14 -14.17
C GLN A 202 29.99 26.55 -13.99
N GLN A 203 29.08 26.05 -14.83
CA GLN A 203 27.64 26.32 -14.72
C GLN A 203 27.03 25.67 -13.47
N THR A 204 27.47 24.46 -13.13
CA THR A 204 27.07 23.72 -11.92
C THR A 204 27.58 24.43 -10.67
N GLN A 205 28.84 24.86 -10.68
CA GLN A 205 29.44 25.67 -9.61
C GLN A 205 28.67 26.98 -9.38
N ARG A 206 28.34 27.72 -10.44
CA ARG A 206 27.52 28.95 -10.35
C ARG A 206 26.05 28.71 -9.96
N ARG A 207 25.51 27.50 -10.17
CA ARG A 207 24.09 27.17 -9.92
C ARG A 207 23.86 26.31 -8.67
N GLY A 208 24.85 26.17 -7.79
CA GLY A 208 24.78 25.33 -6.60
C GLY A 208 23.49 25.48 -5.77
N ARG A 209 23.05 26.71 -5.52
CA ARG A 209 21.79 27.01 -4.81
C ARG A 209 20.55 26.45 -5.52
N LYS A 210 20.47 26.58 -6.85
CA LYS A 210 19.36 26.05 -7.67
C LYS A 210 19.38 24.52 -7.71
N ILE A 211 20.56 23.91 -7.71
CA ILE A 211 20.74 22.45 -7.67
C ILE A 211 20.26 21.90 -6.32
N GLY A 212 20.75 22.45 -5.21
CA GLY A 212 20.38 22.00 -3.86
C GLY A 212 18.88 22.09 -3.59
N TYR A 213 18.27 23.25 -3.86
CA TYR A 213 16.81 23.39 -3.72
C TYR A 213 16.03 22.51 -4.72
N GLY A 214 16.53 22.31 -5.94
CA GLY A 214 15.91 21.43 -6.93
C GLY A 214 15.87 19.97 -6.48
N ILE A 215 16.96 19.48 -5.88
CA ILE A 215 17.01 18.13 -5.29
C ILE A 215 15.94 17.97 -4.20
N ILE A 216 15.92 18.88 -3.21
CA ILE A 216 14.95 18.83 -2.11
C ILE A 216 13.51 18.92 -2.63
N ALA A 217 13.22 19.84 -3.55
CA ALA A 217 11.88 20.01 -4.11
C ALA A 217 11.37 18.75 -4.84
N ILE A 218 12.21 18.11 -5.64
CA ILE A 218 11.85 16.87 -6.36
C ILE A 218 11.63 15.73 -5.37
N CYS A 219 12.55 15.50 -4.43
CA CYS A 219 12.42 14.45 -3.42
C CYS A 219 11.18 14.66 -2.53
N GLY A 220 10.91 15.90 -2.11
CA GLY A 220 9.74 16.26 -1.30
C GLY A 220 8.42 16.10 -2.03
N PHE A 221 8.36 16.49 -3.31
CA PHE A 221 7.20 16.20 -4.15
C PHE A 221 6.96 14.69 -4.27
N LEU A 222 8.00 13.92 -4.57
CA LEU A 222 7.92 12.47 -4.73
C LEU A 222 7.53 11.74 -3.44
N PHE A 223 8.04 12.15 -2.27
CA PHE A 223 7.58 11.61 -0.97
C PHE A 223 6.12 11.98 -0.72
N THR A 224 5.73 13.23 -0.93
CA THR A 224 4.37 13.70 -0.64
C THR A 224 3.33 12.98 -1.50
N ILE A 225 3.56 12.86 -2.82
CA ILE A 225 2.62 12.15 -3.71
C ILE A 225 2.58 10.64 -3.43
N ASN A 226 3.71 10.05 -3.04
CA ASN A 226 3.78 8.64 -2.64
C ASN A 226 2.99 8.37 -1.35
N VAL A 227 3.15 9.20 -0.30
CA VAL A 227 2.35 9.09 0.92
C VAL A 227 0.86 9.29 0.64
N ILE A 228 0.49 10.32 -0.13
CA ILE A 228 -0.91 10.57 -0.53
C ILE A 228 -1.50 9.35 -1.24
N GLY A 229 -0.81 8.79 -2.23
CA GLY A 229 -1.32 7.65 -3.00
C GLY A 229 -1.50 6.41 -2.12
N ILE A 230 -0.51 6.09 -1.30
CA ILE A 230 -0.53 4.90 -0.44
C ILE A 230 -1.59 4.98 0.66
N VAL A 231 -1.76 6.14 1.32
CA VAL A 231 -2.86 6.34 2.29
C VAL A 231 -4.22 6.36 1.59
N SER A 232 -4.32 6.89 0.35
CA SER A 232 -5.57 6.84 -0.42
C SER A 232 -6.00 5.42 -0.78
N ILE A 233 -5.07 4.51 -1.12
CA ILE A 233 -5.39 3.09 -1.40
C ILE A 233 -5.74 2.34 -0.10
N PHE A 234 -4.86 2.42 0.90
CA PHE A 234 -4.86 1.49 2.03
C PHE A 234 -5.45 2.06 3.33
N GLY A 235 -5.65 3.36 3.45
CA GLY A 235 -6.07 3.99 4.70
C GLY A 235 -4.97 4.03 5.77
N PRO A 236 -5.06 5.00 6.70
CA PRO A 236 -3.99 5.27 7.67
C PRO A 236 -3.69 4.09 8.61
N LEU A 237 -4.73 3.37 9.04
CA LEU A 237 -4.64 2.34 10.07
C LEU A 237 -3.93 1.07 9.58
N TYR A 238 -3.96 0.80 8.26
CA TYR A 238 -3.29 -0.33 7.64
C TYR A 238 -1.88 0.03 7.16
N VAL A 239 -1.69 1.22 6.57
CA VAL A 239 -0.36 1.69 6.12
C VAL A 239 0.66 1.67 7.25
N ARG A 240 0.29 2.06 8.48
CA ARG A 240 1.18 1.98 9.66
C ARG A 240 1.56 0.56 10.11
N LYS A 241 0.93 -0.48 9.55
CA LYS A 241 1.21 -1.91 9.81
C LYS A 241 1.96 -2.59 8.66
N LEU A 242 2.01 -1.95 7.49
CA LEU A 242 2.75 -2.45 6.32
C LEU A 242 4.24 -2.14 6.46
N VAL A 243 5.09 -3.08 6.04
CA VAL A 243 6.56 -2.90 6.06
C VAL A 243 7.06 -2.18 4.81
N PHE A 244 6.49 -2.51 3.64
CA PHE A 244 6.83 -1.89 2.35
C PHE A 244 5.58 -1.34 1.62
N PRO A 245 4.86 -0.33 2.18
CA PRO A 245 3.57 0.11 1.63
C PRO A 245 3.57 0.43 0.13
N THR A 246 4.65 1.03 -0.39
CA THR A 246 4.75 1.40 -1.80
C THR A 246 4.80 0.19 -2.73
N LEU A 247 5.47 -0.88 -2.31
CA LEU A 247 5.49 -2.16 -3.02
C LEU A 247 4.12 -2.84 -2.96
N SER A 248 3.47 -2.86 -1.78
CA SER A 248 2.09 -3.33 -1.64
C SER A 248 1.13 -2.57 -2.57
N GLY A 249 1.33 -1.25 -2.72
CA GLY A 249 0.58 -0.43 -3.67
C GLY A 249 0.73 -0.89 -5.12
N ALA A 250 1.94 -1.27 -5.54
CA ALA A 250 2.17 -1.82 -6.87
C ALA A 250 1.50 -3.20 -7.08
N ARG A 251 1.43 -4.03 -6.02
CA ARG A 251 0.75 -5.35 -6.04
C ARG A 251 -0.77 -5.27 -6.15
N VAL A 252 -1.39 -4.16 -5.75
CA VAL A 252 -2.84 -3.94 -5.88
C VAL A 252 -3.28 -3.63 -7.32
N ILE A 253 -2.36 -3.20 -8.19
CA ILE A 253 -2.67 -2.85 -9.58
C ILE A 253 -2.89 -4.12 -10.41
N SER A 254 -4.15 -4.35 -10.83
CA SER A 254 -4.52 -5.42 -11.76
C SER A 254 -5.35 -4.85 -12.91
N LEU A 255 -4.86 -4.95 -14.15
CA LEU A 255 -5.61 -4.53 -15.35
C LEU A 255 -6.15 -5.76 -16.10
N PHE A 256 -7.48 -5.86 -16.19
CA PHE A 256 -8.21 -6.87 -16.97
C PHE A 256 -7.73 -8.33 -16.76
N ASN A 257 -7.19 -8.64 -15.58
CA ASN A 257 -6.56 -9.93 -15.23
C ASN A 257 -5.43 -10.38 -16.19
N PHE A 258 -4.88 -9.47 -17.01
CA PHE A 258 -3.79 -9.74 -17.95
C PHE A 258 -2.46 -9.15 -17.46
N LEU A 259 -2.48 -7.91 -16.96
CA LEU A 259 -1.32 -7.30 -16.29
C LEU A 259 -1.53 -7.39 -14.78
N GLU A 260 -1.06 -8.48 -14.20
CA GLU A 260 -1.16 -8.76 -12.77
C GLU A 260 0.18 -8.69 -12.01
N ARG A 261 1.33 -8.69 -12.69
CA ARG A 261 2.68 -8.78 -12.07
C ARG A 261 3.50 -7.49 -12.19
N LEU A 262 2.87 -6.34 -11.97
CA LEU A 262 3.52 -5.02 -12.10
C LEU A 262 4.55 -4.72 -11.00
N GLU A 263 4.51 -5.44 -9.87
CA GLU A 263 5.52 -5.34 -8.82
C GLU A 263 6.92 -5.79 -9.28
N SER A 264 7.01 -6.71 -10.26
CA SER A 264 8.29 -7.12 -10.83
C SER A 264 8.90 -6.02 -11.69
N LEU A 265 8.07 -5.27 -12.43
CA LEU A 265 8.52 -4.10 -13.20
C LEU A 265 8.88 -2.93 -12.28
N PHE A 266 8.05 -2.67 -11.26
CA PHE A 266 8.37 -1.72 -10.18
C PHE A 266 9.76 -2.00 -9.62
N LEU A 267 10.04 -3.26 -9.28
CA LEU A 267 11.33 -3.69 -8.77
C LEU A 267 12.45 -3.47 -9.80
N SER A 268 12.26 -3.85 -11.06
CA SER A 268 13.26 -3.65 -12.12
C SER A 268 13.70 -2.19 -12.22
N PHE A 269 12.77 -1.23 -12.23
CA PHE A 269 13.11 0.20 -12.28
C PHE A 269 13.66 0.71 -10.94
N TRP A 270 13.14 0.25 -9.80
CA TRP A 270 13.66 0.58 -8.49
C TRP A 270 15.14 0.17 -8.35
N ILE A 271 15.51 -1.04 -8.77
CA ILE A 271 16.90 -1.55 -8.77
C ILE A 271 17.84 -0.60 -9.52
N LEU A 272 17.42 -0.02 -10.65
CA LEU A 272 18.23 0.94 -11.41
C LEU A 272 18.53 2.20 -10.57
N THR A 273 17.55 2.70 -9.81
CA THR A 273 17.76 3.87 -8.94
C THR A 273 18.58 3.52 -7.70
N VAL A 274 18.40 2.33 -7.11
CA VAL A 274 19.20 1.84 -5.98
C VAL A 274 20.65 1.61 -6.38
N PHE A 275 20.91 1.10 -7.58
CA PHE A 275 22.26 1.01 -8.15
C PHE A 275 22.95 2.39 -8.19
N VAL A 276 22.25 3.44 -8.63
CA VAL A 276 22.78 4.80 -8.64
C VAL A 276 23.02 5.31 -7.21
N LYS A 277 22.10 5.07 -6.26
CA LYS A 277 22.27 5.41 -4.83
C LYS A 277 23.48 4.72 -4.20
N LEU A 278 23.65 3.41 -4.42
CA LEU A 278 24.81 2.66 -3.94
C LEU A 278 26.10 3.18 -4.55
N ALA A 279 26.12 3.38 -5.87
CA ALA A 279 27.32 3.85 -6.57
C ALA A 279 27.76 5.25 -6.13
N ILE A 280 26.84 6.18 -5.86
CA ILE A 280 27.23 7.52 -5.37
C ILE A 280 27.77 7.47 -3.95
N TRP A 281 27.13 6.76 -3.02
CA TRP A 281 27.59 6.67 -1.64
C TRP A 281 28.90 5.92 -1.51
N TYR A 282 29.08 4.86 -2.30
CA TYR A 282 30.34 4.12 -2.29
C TYR A 282 31.48 4.91 -2.96
N TRP A 283 31.19 5.65 -4.03
CA TRP A 283 32.14 6.58 -4.63
C TRP A 283 32.52 7.72 -3.68
N LEU A 284 31.56 8.31 -2.95
CA LEU A 284 31.82 9.32 -1.93
C LEU A 284 32.71 8.79 -0.80
N THR A 285 32.49 7.54 -0.38
CA THR A 285 33.34 6.85 0.61
C THR A 285 34.78 6.73 0.10
N CYS A 286 34.96 6.19 -1.12
CA CYS A 286 36.28 5.99 -1.70
C CYS A 286 37.02 7.33 -1.93
N PHE A 287 36.29 8.35 -2.40
CA PHE A 287 36.80 9.72 -2.55
C PHE A 287 37.21 10.31 -1.19
N ALA A 288 36.39 10.17 -0.16
CA ALA A 288 36.67 10.70 1.17
C ALA A 288 37.96 10.10 1.76
N ILE A 289 38.12 8.78 1.70
CA ILE A 289 39.35 8.10 2.17
C ILE A 289 40.56 8.55 1.35
N LYS A 290 40.44 8.61 0.02
CA LYS A 290 41.51 9.09 -0.87
C LYS A 290 41.99 10.49 -0.50
N ASP A 291 41.05 11.40 -0.27
CA ASP A 291 41.27 12.80 0.08
C ASP A 291 41.82 12.99 1.50
N ILE A 292 41.30 12.25 2.49
CA ILE A 292 41.72 12.34 3.91
C ILE A 292 43.14 11.81 4.13
N PHE A 293 43.53 10.76 3.41
CA PHE A 293 44.85 10.13 3.50
C PHE A 293 45.81 10.52 2.35
N ASN A 294 45.40 11.46 1.48
CA ASN A 294 46.18 11.92 0.32
C ASN A 294 46.71 10.78 -0.58
N LEU A 295 45.87 9.78 -0.84
CA LEU A 295 46.24 8.58 -1.58
C LEU A 295 46.29 8.84 -3.08
N LYS A 296 47.36 8.38 -3.74
CA LYS A 296 47.48 8.41 -5.21
C LYS A 296 46.67 7.30 -5.91
N SER A 297 46.12 6.36 -5.16
CA SER A 297 45.34 5.23 -5.66
C SER A 297 44.05 5.67 -6.37
N ARG A 298 43.55 4.82 -7.28
CA ARG A 298 42.22 5.01 -7.86
C ARG A 298 41.14 4.67 -6.84
N GLU A 299 39.99 5.30 -6.98
CA GLU A 299 38.80 5.11 -6.16
C GLU A 299 38.37 3.65 -6.12
N VAL A 300 38.43 2.94 -7.26
CA VAL A 300 38.16 1.49 -7.34
C VAL A 300 39.13 0.66 -6.50
N THR A 301 40.40 1.05 -6.36
CA THR A 301 41.38 0.34 -5.53
C THR A 301 41.00 0.43 -4.06
N ILE A 302 40.55 1.60 -3.61
CA ILE A 302 40.04 1.80 -2.24
C ILE A 302 38.74 1.01 -2.04
N GLY A 303 37.84 1.00 -3.03
CA GLY A 303 36.66 0.14 -3.01
C GLY A 303 37.02 -1.35 -2.85
N LEU A 304 37.94 -1.88 -3.66
CA LEU A 304 38.38 -3.27 -3.53
C LEU A 304 38.90 -3.61 -2.11
N LEU A 305 39.57 -2.67 -1.43
CA LEU A 305 40.03 -2.84 -0.05
C LEU A 305 38.89 -2.78 1.00
N LEU A 306 37.79 -2.09 0.72
CA LEU A 306 36.63 -2.01 1.62
C LEU A 306 35.66 -3.20 1.48
N LEU A 307 35.78 -4.01 0.42
CA LEU A 307 34.87 -5.12 0.16
C LEU A 307 34.72 -6.13 1.32
N PRO A 308 35.78 -6.58 2.00
CA PRO A 308 35.63 -7.53 3.10
C PRO A 308 34.78 -6.96 4.24
N LEU A 309 34.91 -5.65 4.50
CA LEU A 309 34.15 -4.95 5.53
C LEU A 309 32.68 -4.75 5.11
N MET A 310 32.41 -4.43 3.83
CA MET A 310 31.04 -4.42 3.31
C MET A 310 30.37 -5.79 3.41
N VAL A 311 31.05 -6.85 2.98
CA VAL A 311 30.56 -8.24 3.07
C VAL A 311 30.24 -8.62 4.52
N ALA A 312 31.15 -8.32 5.45
CA ALA A 312 30.94 -8.55 6.88
C ALA A 312 29.70 -7.79 7.39
N SER A 313 29.61 -6.48 7.14
CA SER A 313 28.46 -5.68 7.58
C SER A 313 27.12 -6.14 6.99
N ASN A 314 27.11 -6.68 5.77
CA ASN A 314 25.89 -7.23 5.16
C ASN A 314 25.38 -8.48 5.90
N TYR A 315 26.28 -9.25 6.52
CA TYR A 315 25.96 -10.51 7.18
C TYR A 315 25.77 -10.39 8.70
N PHE A 316 26.40 -9.41 9.35
CA PHE A 316 26.43 -9.30 10.83
C PHE A 316 25.59 -8.16 11.42
N LEU A 317 25.17 -7.17 10.62
CA LEU A 317 24.61 -5.91 11.16
C LEU A 317 23.10 -5.99 11.45
N TYR A 318 22.34 -6.78 10.67
CA TYR A 318 20.92 -7.09 10.94
C TYR A 318 20.62 -8.58 10.68
N ASP A 319 20.03 -9.24 11.67
CA ASP A 319 19.57 -10.64 11.60
C ASP A 319 18.24 -10.77 10.86
N ASN A 320 17.40 -9.73 10.96
CA ASN A 320 16.06 -9.73 10.41
C ASN A 320 15.58 -8.32 10.05
N ILE A 321 14.53 -8.28 9.22
CA ILE A 321 13.91 -7.05 8.73
C ILE A 321 13.39 -6.13 9.85
N SER A 322 12.94 -6.68 10.98
CA SER A 322 12.41 -5.88 12.09
C SER A 322 13.50 -5.06 12.78
N GLN A 323 14.72 -5.60 12.91
CA GLN A 323 15.87 -4.84 13.42
C GLN A 323 16.25 -3.69 12.46
N LEU A 324 16.32 -3.94 11.15
CA LEU A 324 16.58 -2.91 10.14
C LEU A 324 15.52 -1.79 10.20
N VAL A 325 14.23 -2.13 10.23
CA VAL A 325 13.14 -1.14 10.31
C VAL A 325 13.17 -0.36 11.63
N ALA A 326 13.47 -1.01 12.76
CA ALA A 326 13.62 -0.36 14.05
C ALA A 326 14.81 0.63 14.08
N PHE A 327 15.93 0.24 13.46
CA PHE A 327 17.10 1.11 13.29
C PHE A 327 16.77 2.33 12.41
N LEU A 328 16.18 2.11 11.22
CA LEU A 328 15.79 3.18 10.30
C LEU A 328 14.75 4.15 10.89
N GLY A 329 13.82 3.63 11.70
CA GLY A 329 12.81 4.43 12.38
C GLY A 329 13.32 5.22 13.58
N GLY A 330 14.25 4.64 14.36
CA GLY A 330 14.66 5.16 15.67
C GLY A 330 16.08 5.74 15.73
N ILE A 331 17.09 5.00 15.31
CA ILE A 331 18.52 5.36 15.49
C ILE A 331 19.02 6.21 14.32
N TRP A 332 18.71 5.79 13.08
CA TRP A 332 19.11 6.49 11.85
C TRP A 332 18.76 7.99 11.88
N PRO A 333 17.54 8.41 12.28
CA PRO A 333 17.21 9.83 12.27
C PRO A 333 18.05 10.63 13.25
N VAL A 334 18.40 10.08 14.41
CA VAL A 334 19.17 10.79 15.43
C VAL A 334 20.56 11.15 14.90
N TYR A 335 21.36 10.19 14.45
CA TYR A 335 22.73 10.51 14.03
C TYR A 335 22.83 11.05 12.60
N THR A 336 22.01 10.60 11.65
CA THR A 336 22.08 11.11 10.27
C THR A 336 21.53 12.54 10.18
N LEU A 337 20.36 12.83 10.76
CA LEU A 337 19.80 14.20 10.74
C LEU A 337 20.60 15.14 11.65
N LEU A 338 20.72 14.78 12.93
CA LEU A 338 21.29 15.71 13.91
C LEU A 338 22.80 15.80 13.74
N THR A 339 23.56 14.70 13.74
CA THR A 339 25.03 14.78 13.72
C THR A 339 25.59 15.24 12.37
N PHE A 340 25.35 14.47 11.31
CA PHE A 340 26.02 14.70 10.01
C PHE A 340 25.29 15.69 9.09
N GLY A 341 23.96 15.75 9.15
CA GLY A 341 23.15 16.69 8.38
C GLY A 341 23.15 18.11 8.93
N PHE A 342 22.92 18.26 10.24
CA PHE A 342 22.65 19.55 10.87
C PHE A 342 23.79 20.08 11.74
N VAL A 343 24.13 19.39 12.84
CA VAL A 343 25.06 19.87 13.88
C VAL A 343 26.43 20.21 13.32
N ILE A 344 27.12 19.26 12.68
CA ILE A 344 28.49 19.51 12.23
C ILE A 344 28.52 20.64 11.16
N PRO A 345 27.66 20.64 10.12
CA PRO A 345 27.59 21.73 9.15
C PRO A 345 27.18 23.09 9.75
N PHE A 346 26.26 23.09 10.74
CA PHE A 346 25.80 24.32 11.39
C PHE A 346 26.85 24.89 12.35
N CYS A 347 27.54 24.06 13.13
CA CYS A 347 28.69 24.47 13.94
C CYS A 347 29.81 25.04 13.06
N LEU A 348 30.07 24.43 11.89
CA LEU A 348 31.02 24.93 10.90
C LEU A 348 30.61 26.31 10.39
N LEU A 349 29.33 26.50 10.06
CA LEU A 349 28.78 27.77 9.61
C LEU A 349 28.83 28.86 10.71
N LEU A 350 28.52 28.52 11.96
CA LEU A 350 28.61 29.44 13.11
C LEU A 350 30.05 29.86 13.43
N TRP A 351 31.02 28.95 13.26
CA TRP A 351 32.44 29.24 13.45
C TRP A 351 32.95 30.23 12.39
N LEU A 352 32.57 30.01 11.12
CA LEU A 352 32.84 30.94 10.01
C LEU A 352 32.12 32.29 10.19
N ALA A 353 30.95 32.31 10.84
CA ALA A 353 30.25 33.53 11.25
C ALA A 353 30.73 34.14 12.58
N GLY A 354 31.87 33.69 13.12
CA GLY A 354 32.54 34.30 14.28
C GLY A 354 32.02 33.91 15.67
N ARG A 355 31.03 33.02 15.78
CA ARG A 355 30.37 32.67 17.06
C ARG A 355 30.98 31.42 17.72
N LYS A 356 32.14 31.59 18.36
CA LYS A 356 33.05 30.50 18.77
C LYS A 356 32.70 29.74 20.07
N LEU A 357 31.59 30.05 20.76
CA LEU A 357 31.35 29.65 22.16
C LEU A 357 30.42 28.43 22.39
N LEU A 358 29.97 27.74 21.34
CA LEU A 358 28.95 26.66 21.42
C LEU A 358 29.48 25.24 21.13
N PHE A 359 30.79 25.06 21.04
CA PHE A 359 31.41 23.86 20.46
C PHE A 359 31.59 22.62 21.39
N PRO A 360 31.92 22.75 22.71
CA PRO A 360 32.33 21.57 23.50
C PRO A 360 31.22 20.58 23.90
N LEU A 361 29.95 21.01 23.96
CA LEU A 361 28.89 20.24 24.62
C LEU A 361 28.35 19.06 23.79
N LEU A 362 28.61 19.05 22.48
CA LEU A 362 27.94 18.14 21.52
C LEU A 362 28.73 16.87 21.17
N ILE A 363 29.96 16.72 21.66
CA ILE A 363 30.86 15.61 21.31
C ILE A 363 30.66 14.38 22.23
N PHE A 364 30.02 14.56 23.39
CA PHE A 364 29.95 13.55 24.46
C PHE A 364 28.91 12.43 24.24
N LEU A 365 28.00 12.54 23.27
CA LEU A 365 26.82 11.67 23.11
C LEU A 365 26.95 10.56 22.04
N LEU A 366 28.13 10.34 21.46
CA LEU A 366 28.30 9.59 20.20
C LEU A 366 28.91 8.18 20.31
N LEU A 367 29.04 7.61 21.51
CA LEU A 367 29.62 6.27 21.70
C LEU A 367 28.65 5.36 22.47
N LEU A 368 28.01 4.43 21.75
CA LEU A 368 27.59 3.08 22.18
C LEU A 368 26.78 2.38 21.06
N ASN A 369 26.87 1.03 21.02
CA ASN A 369 26.08 0.00 20.31
C ASN A 369 26.78 -0.77 19.15
N SER A 370 26.82 -2.11 19.24
CA SER A 370 27.34 -3.05 18.22
C SER A 370 26.94 -4.54 18.46
N GLY A 371 26.50 -5.26 17.40
CA GLY A 371 26.44 -6.74 17.24
C GLY A 371 25.12 -7.48 17.64
N CYS A 372 24.80 -8.72 17.20
CA CYS A 372 25.31 -9.63 16.13
C CYS A 372 24.50 -10.99 16.02
N TRP A 373 24.17 -11.45 14.78
CA TRP A 373 24.03 -12.86 14.25
C TRP A 373 22.82 -13.78 14.70
N SER A 374 22.25 -14.80 13.98
CA SER A 374 22.53 -15.59 12.72
C SER A 374 21.32 -16.46 12.21
N ILE A 375 21.28 -16.95 10.93
CA ILE A 375 20.19 -17.76 10.26
C ILE A 375 20.70 -18.81 9.19
N LYS A 376 19.87 -19.81 8.78
CA LYS A 376 20.06 -20.81 7.66
C LYS A 376 18.79 -20.99 6.74
N GLU A 377 18.94 -21.54 5.52
CA GLU A 377 17.93 -21.66 4.41
C GLU A 377 17.61 -23.12 3.93
N LEU A 378 16.50 -23.36 3.17
CA LEU A 378 16.37 -24.31 2.01
C LEU A 378 14.96 -24.30 1.31
N ASN A 379 14.88 -24.65 0.01
CA ASN A 379 13.79 -24.33 -0.95
C ASN A 379 13.22 -25.52 -1.79
N ARG A 380 11.89 -25.76 -1.87
CA ARG A 380 11.22 -26.65 -2.88
C ARG A 380 9.68 -26.43 -3.08
N ARG A 381 9.21 -25.54 -3.97
CA ARG A 381 7.78 -25.07 -4.04
C ARG A 381 6.88 -25.58 -5.22
N ALA A 382 5.54 -25.49 -5.06
CA ALA A 382 4.46 -25.85 -6.00
C ALA A 382 3.21 -24.93 -5.89
N VAL A 383 2.50 -24.60 -6.98
CA VAL A 383 1.61 -23.42 -7.03
C VAL A 383 0.14 -23.66 -6.61
N ALA A 384 -0.34 -22.91 -5.62
CA ALA A 384 -1.74 -22.86 -5.20
C ALA A 384 -2.51 -21.70 -5.85
N LEU A 385 -3.78 -21.93 -6.24
CA LEU A 385 -4.71 -20.94 -6.81
C LEU A 385 -5.89 -20.58 -5.90
N GLY A 386 -6.38 -21.49 -5.09
CA GLY A 386 -7.56 -21.27 -4.25
C GLY A 386 -7.42 -21.94 -2.90
N LEU A 387 -7.87 -21.28 -1.84
CA LEU A 387 -7.79 -21.80 -0.48
C LEU A 387 -9.19 -21.89 0.13
N ALA A 388 -9.47 -23.00 0.79
CA ALA A 388 -10.65 -23.20 1.60
C ALA A 388 -10.23 -23.56 3.02
N ILE A 389 -10.81 -22.85 4.00
CA ILE A 389 -10.57 -23.07 5.42
C ILE A 389 -11.88 -23.54 6.05
N ASP A 390 -11.85 -24.77 6.57
CA ASP A 390 -12.96 -25.47 7.22
C ASP A 390 -12.57 -25.82 8.67
N PRO A 391 -13.55 -26.03 9.58
CA PRO A 391 -13.28 -26.69 10.86
C PRO A 391 -12.61 -28.05 10.66
N GLY A 392 -11.59 -28.34 11.45
CA GLY A 392 -10.88 -29.62 11.48
C GLY A 392 -11.39 -30.55 12.58
N PRO A 393 -10.84 -31.77 12.70
CA PRO A 393 -11.13 -32.65 13.82
C PRO A 393 -10.57 -32.08 15.14
N GLY A 394 -11.35 -32.14 16.22
CA GLY A 394 -11.00 -31.51 17.49
C GLY A 394 -10.93 -29.98 17.38
N ASN A 395 -10.02 -29.35 18.14
CA ASN A 395 -9.81 -27.89 18.11
C ASN A 395 -8.80 -27.47 17.03
N THR A 396 -8.89 -28.05 15.83
CA THR A 396 -7.98 -27.78 14.71
C THR A 396 -8.74 -27.16 13.54
N LEU A 397 -8.02 -26.56 12.59
CA LEU A 397 -8.57 -26.14 11.29
C LEU A 397 -8.09 -27.07 10.18
N ARG A 398 -8.91 -27.21 9.14
CA ARG A 398 -8.60 -27.93 7.90
C ARG A 398 -8.38 -26.93 6.78
N LEU A 399 -7.17 -26.92 6.22
CA LEU A 399 -6.84 -26.16 5.02
C LEU A 399 -6.95 -27.09 3.80
N THR A 400 -7.70 -26.67 2.79
CA THR A 400 -7.77 -27.31 1.47
C THR A 400 -7.26 -26.34 0.42
N ALA A 401 -6.25 -26.73 -0.36
CA ALA A 401 -5.70 -25.93 -1.45
C ALA A 401 -6.04 -26.54 -2.82
N GLU A 402 -6.48 -25.69 -3.74
CA GLU A 402 -6.58 -25.95 -5.16
C GLU A 402 -5.22 -25.67 -5.82
N VAL A 403 -4.55 -26.73 -6.27
CA VAL A 403 -3.17 -26.71 -6.77
C VAL A 403 -3.16 -27.16 -8.23
N ILE A 404 -2.46 -26.41 -9.08
CA ILE A 404 -2.16 -26.84 -10.46
C ILE A 404 -0.88 -27.69 -10.42
N LYS A 405 -0.92 -28.86 -11.08
CA LYS A 405 0.29 -29.65 -11.32
C LYS A 405 1.14 -28.99 -12.41
N PRO A 406 2.40 -28.59 -12.14
CA PRO A 406 3.32 -28.18 -13.19
C PRO A 406 3.99 -29.43 -13.78
N GLU A 407 3.82 -29.69 -15.09
CA GLU A 407 4.58 -30.77 -15.74
C GLU A 407 4.87 -30.47 -17.22
N GLN A 408 5.93 -31.12 -17.74
CA GLN A 408 6.73 -30.67 -18.88
C GLN A 408 6.40 -31.33 -20.22
N SER A 409 5.37 -32.17 -20.29
CA SER A 409 5.02 -32.98 -21.46
C SER A 409 3.72 -32.52 -22.12
N ALA A 410 3.84 -31.69 -23.16
CA ALA A 410 2.70 -31.25 -23.95
C ALA A 410 2.22 -32.34 -24.93
N ARG A 411 1.32 -33.23 -24.47
CA ARG A 411 0.25 -33.88 -25.26
C ARG A 411 -0.71 -34.69 -24.36
N GLU A 412 -1.99 -34.73 -24.76
CA GLU A 412 -3.01 -35.70 -24.31
C GLU A 412 -3.55 -35.65 -22.85
N VAL A 413 -3.74 -34.46 -22.26
CA VAL A 413 -4.67 -34.31 -21.10
C VAL A 413 -5.57 -33.08 -21.25
N ALA A 414 -6.88 -33.30 -21.13
CA ALA A 414 -7.92 -32.26 -21.19
C ALA A 414 -7.73 -31.21 -20.07
N PRO A 415 -8.04 -29.92 -20.33
CA PRO A 415 -7.69 -28.83 -19.42
C PRO A 415 -8.27 -28.98 -18.00
N THR A 416 -9.44 -29.61 -17.85
CA THR A 416 -10.11 -29.85 -16.56
C THR A 416 -9.48 -30.92 -15.66
N GLN A 417 -8.50 -31.70 -16.16
CA GLN A 417 -7.79 -32.73 -15.38
C GLN A 417 -6.45 -32.26 -14.79
N ARG A 418 -6.08 -30.98 -14.95
CA ARG A 418 -4.77 -30.42 -14.52
C ARG A 418 -4.69 -29.92 -13.08
N ARG A 419 -5.80 -30.09 -12.34
CA ARG A 419 -6.02 -29.62 -10.97
C ARG A 419 -6.01 -30.79 -9.99
N ILE A 420 -5.41 -30.60 -8.82
CA ILE A 420 -5.64 -31.42 -7.63
C ILE A 420 -6.15 -30.58 -6.47
N LEU A 421 -6.95 -31.20 -5.61
CA LEU A 421 -7.34 -30.67 -4.32
C LEU A 421 -6.61 -31.46 -3.26
N VAL A 422 -5.90 -30.75 -2.41
CA VAL A 422 -5.01 -31.32 -1.39
C VAL A 422 -5.37 -30.65 -0.07
N SER A 423 -5.59 -31.45 0.97
CA SER A 423 -6.08 -30.93 2.25
C SER A 423 -5.35 -31.55 3.42
N SER A 424 -5.08 -30.75 4.44
CA SER A 424 -4.53 -31.22 5.71
C SER A 424 -5.08 -30.40 6.88
N SER A 425 -4.91 -30.90 8.10
CA SER A 425 -5.37 -30.24 9.33
C SER A 425 -4.19 -29.82 10.21
N GLY A 426 -4.41 -28.81 11.05
CA GLY A 426 -3.44 -28.33 12.02
C GLY A 426 -4.03 -27.25 12.94
N GLU A 427 -3.32 -26.90 14.00
CA GLU A 427 -3.75 -25.89 14.98
C GLU A 427 -3.73 -24.45 14.44
N THR A 428 -2.92 -24.22 13.40
CA THR A 428 -2.80 -22.92 12.70
C THR A 428 -2.82 -23.13 11.19
N ILE A 429 -3.11 -22.09 10.42
CA ILE A 429 -3.06 -22.16 8.94
C ILE A 429 -1.66 -22.56 8.47
N PHE A 430 -0.60 -22.05 9.11
CA PHE A 430 0.77 -22.45 8.79
C PHE A 430 1.07 -23.92 9.13
N ALA A 431 0.57 -24.44 10.25
CA ALA A 431 0.72 -25.86 10.58
C ALA A 431 -0.03 -26.76 9.58
N ALA A 432 -1.27 -26.41 9.23
CA ALA A 432 -2.04 -27.13 8.21
C ALA A 432 -1.36 -27.04 6.83
N ALA A 433 -0.84 -25.87 6.45
CA ALA A 433 -0.06 -25.65 5.22
C ALA A 433 1.23 -26.47 5.17
N ARG A 434 1.97 -26.56 6.28
CA ARG A 434 3.17 -27.40 6.40
C ARG A 434 2.82 -28.89 6.28
N ASN A 435 1.78 -29.34 6.97
CA ASN A 435 1.31 -30.72 6.89
C ASN A 435 0.79 -31.09 5.49
N LEU A 436 0.17 -30.13 4.79
CA LEU A 436 -0.25 -30.26 3.39
C LEU A 436 0.99 -30.34 2.47
N SER A 437 1.98 -29.48 2.67
CA SER A 437 3.23 -29.50 1.89
C SER A 437 3.99 -30.84 2.02
N LEU A 438 3.98 -31.43 3.22
CA LEU A 438 4.51 -32.77 3.47
C LEU A 438 3.72 -33.84 2.68
N SER A 439 2.38 -33.77 2.64
CA SER A 439 1.57 -34.76 1.92
C SER A 439 1.70 -34.70 0.40
N VAL A 440 2.05 -33.54 -0.17
CA VAL A 440 2.32 -33.38 -1.61
C VAL A 440 3.80 -33.44 -1.99
N SER A 441 4.70 -33.64 -1.01
CA SER A 441 6.17 -33.68 -1.21
C SER A 441 6.73 -32.44 -1.93
N ARG A 442 6.09 -31.28 -1.70
CA ARG A 442 6.41 -29.95 -2.24
C ARG A 442 5.90 -28.90 -1.25
N GLU A 443 6.67 -27.87 -0.97
CA GLU A 443 6.15 -26.65 -0.34
C GLU A 443 5.09 -26.02 -1.26
N LEU A 444 4.17 -25.24 -0.71
CA LEU A 444 3.22 -24.48 -1.52
C LEU A 444 3.67 -23.03 -1.73
N TYR A 445 3.54 -22.56 -2.97
CA TYR A 445 3.70 -21.18 -3.40
C TYR A 445 2.32 -20.53 -3.51
N TRP A 446 2.09 -19.50 -2.70
CA TRP A 446 0.78 -18.85 -2.52
C TRP A 446 0.62 -17.57 -3.36
N GLY A 447 1.66 -17.16 -4.09
CA GLY A 447 1.66 -15.94 -4.92
C GLY A 447 0.76 -15.97 -6.16
N HIS A 448 -0.04 -17.02 -6.34
CA HIS A 448 -1.11 -17.10 -7.35
C HIS A 448 -2.48 -17.41 -6.73
N VAL A 449 -2.64 -17.31 -5.39
CA VAL A 449 -3.97 -17.44 -4.78
C VAL A 449 -4.87 -16.32 -5.30
N ILE A 450 -6.02 -16.69 -5.87
CA ILE A 450 -7.03 -15.77 -6.42
C ILE A 450 -8.14 -15.54 -5.39
N ALA A 451 -8.54 -16.59 -4.68
CA ALA A 451 -9.64 -16.56 -3.71
C ALA A 451 -9.34 -17.39 -2.45
N VAL A 452 -9.76 -16.87 -1.30
CA VAL A 452 -9.80 -17.56 -0.01
C VAL A 452 -11.25 -17.65 0.45
N LEU A 453 -11.68 -18.87 0.75
CA LEU A 453 -13.01 -19.24 1.19
C LEU A 453 -12.96 -19.62 2.68
N ILE A 454 -13.74 -18.94 3.50
CA ILE A 454 -13.81 -19.16 4.94
C ILE A 454 -15.17 -19.75 5.28
N ASN A 455 -15.20 -20.94 5.90
CA ASN A 455 -16.44 -21.52 6.39
C ASN A 455 -17.10 -20.63 7.46
N GLU A 456 -18.44 -20.58 7.45
CA GLU A 456 -19.23 -19.74 8.35
C GLU A 456 -19.01 -19.99 9.85
N ASP A 457 -18.65 -21.20 10.28
CA ASP A 457 -18.48 -21.53 11.70
C ASP A 457 -17.15 -20.98 12.22
N LEU A 458 -16.06 -21.11 11.44
CA LEU A 458 -14.80 -20.41 11.73
C LEU A 458 -14.96 -18.88 11.71
N ALA A 459 -15.84 -18.36 10.86
CA ALA A 459 -16.18 -16.95 10.83
C ALA A 459 -16.96 -16.50 12.08
N ARG A 460 -17.74 -17.38 12.73
CA ARG A 460 -18.41 -17.12 14.03
C ARG A 460 -17.43 -17.12 15.21
N GLU A 461 -16.34 -17.90 15.16
CA GLU A 461 -15.42 -18.05 16.27
C GLU A 461 -14.42 -16.88 16.43
N ASN A 462 -13.46 -16.77 15.50
CA ASN A 462 -12.44 -15.71 15.46
C ASN A 462 -11.68 -15.70 14.11
N PRO A 463 -12.30 -15.18 13.03
CA PRO A 463 -11.63 -15.01 11.73
C PRO A 463 -10.41 -14.06 11.78
N GLY A 464 -10.26 -13.23 12.82
CA GLY A 464 -9.07 -12.41 13.04
C GLY A 464 -7.78 -13.25 13.16
N LYS A 465 -7.85 -14.46 13.72
CA LYS A 465 -6.73 -15.41 13.73
C LYS A 465 -6.33 -15.89 12.33
N LEU A 466 -7.27 -15.90 11.38
CA LEU A 466 -7.01 -16.31 10.00
C LEU A 466 -6.25 -15.22 9.24
N LEU A 467 -6.60 -13.94 9.48
CA LEU A 467 -5.99 -12.78 8.81
C LEU A 467 -4.49 -12.62 9.13
N ASP A 468 -4.03 -12.99 10.33
CA ASP A 468 -2.63 -12.87 10.72
C ASP A 468 -1.69 -13.65 9.78
N PHE A 469 -2.06 -14.88 9.39
CA PHE A 469 -1.32 -15.66 8.38
C PHE A 469 -1.27 -14.94 7.02
N PHE A 470 -2.42 -14.46 6.53
CA PHE A 470 -2.53 -13.81 5.23
C PHE A 470 -1.78 -12.48 5.14
N THR A 471 -1.61 -11.78 6.26
CA THR A 471 -0.85 -10.51 6.32
C THR A 471 0.65 -10.67 6.54
N ARG A 472 1.10 -11.79 7.11
CA ARG A 472 2.51 -12.04 7.40
C ARG A 472 3.26 -12.79 6.31
N TYR A 473 2.58 -13.62 5.53
CA TYR A 473 3.24 -14.49 4.55
C TYR A 473 3.56 -13.74 3.26
N PRO A 474 4.85 -13.44 2.93
CA PRO A 474 5.18 -12.41 1.92
C PRO A 474 4.73 -12.70 0.48
N GLU A 475 4.49 -13.97 0.17
CA GLU A 475 3.97 -14.41 -1.13
C GLU A 475 2.50 -14.06 -1.34
N ILE A 476 1.71 -13.98 -0.27
CA ILE A 476 0.26 -13.77 -0.37
C ILE A 476 0.02 -12.32 -0.79
N ARG A 477 -0.76 -12.15 -1.86
CA ARG A 477 -1.00 -10.85 -2.46
C ARG A 477 -2.13 -10.12 -1.72
N GLU A 478 -1.96 -8.82 -1.54
CA GLU A 478 -2.93 -7.92 -0.91
C GLU A 478 -4.27 -7.90 -1.67
N ASN A 479 -4.25 -8.28 -2.95
CA ASN A 479 -5.37 -8.21 -3.88
C ASN A 479 -6.23 -9.50 -3.99
N VAL A 480 -5.92 -10.54 -3.20
CA VAL A 480 -6.67 -11.82 -3.12
C VAL A 480 -8.13 -11.57 -2.72
N TRP A 481 -9.10 -12.25 -3.33
CA TRP A 481 -10.53 -12.15 -2.96
C TRP A 481 -10.86 -12.96 -1.70
N LEU A 482 -11.68 -12.39 -0.80
CA LEU A 482 -12.18 -13.08 0.39
C LEU A 482 -13.69 -13.33 0.33
N PHE A 483 -14.10 -14.53 0.76
CA PHE A 483 -15.51 -14.92 0.85
C PHE A 483 -15.81 -15.74 2.11
N VAL A 484 -17.06 -15.67 2.57
CA VAL A 484 -17.63 -16.63 3.52
C VAL A 484 -18.48 -17.63 2.76
N THR A 485 -18.46 -18.91 3.13
CA THR A 485 -19.29 -19.96 2.52
C THR A 485 -20.33 -20.49 3.49
N LYS A 486 -21.55 -20.74 3.00
CA LYS A 486 -22.49 -21.60 3.73
C LYS A 486 -22.03 -23.06 3.67
N GLY A 487 -21.96 -23.71 4.82
CA GLY A 487 -21.35 -25.04 4.95
C GLY A 487 -19.88 -25.06 4.52
N SER A 488 -19.41 -26.24 4.10
CA SER A 488 -17.98 -26.47 3.88
C SER A 488 -17.39 -25.70 2.70
N ALA A 489 -16.32 -24.96 2.95
CA ALA A 489 -15.58 -24.17 1.97
C ALA A 489 -14.90 -25.07 0.93
N ALA A 490 -14.33 -26.21 1.35
CA ALA A 490 -13.69 -27.17 0.45
C ALA A 490 -14.62 -27.69 -0.66
N ARG A 491 -15.94 -27.74 -0.42
CA ARG A 491 -16.93 -28.15 -1.45
C ARG A 491 -16.97 -27.20 -2.65
N PHE A 492 -16.70 -25.92 -2.44
CA PHE A 492 -16.68 -24.93 -3.52
C PHE A 492 -15.47 -25.13 -4.45
N LEU A 493 -14.30 -25.43 -3.90
CA LEU A 493 -13.13 -25.79 -4.71
C LEU A 493 -13.29 -27.18 -5.35
N ALA A 494 -14.01 -28.10 -4.69
CA ALA A 494 -14.35 -29.42 -5.21
C ALA A 494 -15.36 -29.42 -6.38
N ALA A 495 -16.13 -28.35 -6.55
CA ALA A 495 -17.03 -28.22 -7.68
C ALA A 495 -16.28 -28.23 -9.02
N ARG A 496 -16.97 -28.61 -10.10
CA ARG A 496 -16.42 -28.61 -11.46
C ARG A 496 -16.60 -27.23 -12.08
N PRO A 497 -15.51 -26.52 -12.46
CA PRO A 497 -15.64 -25.24 -13.13
C PRO A 497 -16.29 -25.44 -14.52
N GLN A 498 -17.13 -24.50 -14.91
CA GLN A 498 -17.92 -24.58 -16.14
C GLN A 498 -17.23 -23.89 -17.32
N PHE A 499 -16.55 -22.77 -17.06
CA PHE A 499 -15.90 -21.94 -18.09
C PHE A 499 -14.39 -21.79 -17.88
N GLU A 500 -13.94 -21.80 -16.63
CA GLU A 500 -12.54 -21.53 -16.25
C GLU A 500 -11.71 -22.80 -16.04
N THR A 501 -10.38 -22.65 -15.97
CA THR A 501 -9.48 -23.78 -15.70
C THR A 501 -9.45 -24.22 -14.22
N SER A 502 -9.97 -23.39 -13.32
CA SER A 502 -10.04 -23.64 -11.87
C SER A 502 -11.27 -23.01 -11.24
N MET A 503 -11.71 -23.52 -10.09
CA MET A 503 -12.80 -22.94 -9.31
C MET A 503 -12.40 -21.59 -8.70
N ALA A 504 -11.15 -21.45 -8.26
CA ALA A 504 -10.58 -20.18 -7.83
C ALA A 504 -10.70 -19.07 -8.89
N GLN A 505 -10.42 -19.37 -10.17
CA GLN A 505 -10.65 -18.43 -11.27
C GLN A 505 -12.13 -18.11 -11.45
N GLN A 506 -13.02 -19.13 -11.49
CA GLN A 506 -14.46 -18.88 -11.67
C GLN A 506 -15.05 -18.02 -10.53
N ILE A 507 -14.58 -18.22 -9.29
CA ILE A 507 -14.94 -17.40 -8.12
C ILE A 507 -14.31 -16.00 -8.23
N GLY A 508 -13.07 -15.87 -8.70
CA GLY A 508 -12.41 -14.59 -8.97
C GLY A 508 -13.12 -13.75 -10.03
N PHE A 509 -13.63 -14.37 -11.11
CA PHE A 509 -14.47 -13.68 -12.09
C PHE A 509 -15.83 -13.31 -11.52
N LEU A 510 -16.49 -14.21 -10.77
CA LEU A 510 -17.74 -13.91 -10.05
C LEU A 510 -17.57 -12.68 -9.14
N ALA A 511 -16.43 -12.56 -8.45
CA ALA A 511 -16.09 -11.41 -7.59
C ALA A 511 -16.17 -10.06 -8.32
N THR A 512 -15.83 -10.03 -9.62
CA THR A 512 -15.80 -8.81 -10.45
C THR A 512 -17.11 -8.49 -11.17
N THR A 513 -18.13 -9.36 -11.09
CA THR A 513 -19.43 -9.11 -11.72
C THR A 513 -20.31 -8.18 -10.88
N SER A 514 -21.01 -7.23 -11.52
CA SER A 514 -21.91 -6.25 -10.87
C SER A 514 -23.09 -6.84 -10.05
N GLY A 515 -23.23 -8.16 -10.00
CA GLY A 515 -24.35 -8.86 -9.37
C GLY A 515 -24.23 -9.11 -7.87
N GLY A 516 -23.04 -8.89 -7.29
CA GLY A 516 -22.77 -9.04 -5.87
C GLY A 516 -21.60 -8.19 -5.39
N TYR A 517 -21.29 -8.28 -4.11
CA TYR A 517 -20.24 -7.49 -3.47
C TYR A 517 -19.20 -8.40 -2.84
N SER A 518 -17.94 -8.11 -3.15
CA SER A 518 -16.76 -8.86 -2.74
C SER A 518 -15.68 -7.88 -2.29
N LEU A 519 -14.81 -8.31 -1.37
CA LEU A 519 -13.66 -7.51 -0.94
C LEU A 519 -12.38 -8.28 -1.19
N ARG A 520 -11.35 -7.54 -1.62
CA ARG A 520 -9.98 -8.03 -1.60
C ARG A 520 -9.46 -8.02 -0.15
N LEU A 521 -8.45 -8.83 0.12
CA LEU A 521 -7.83 -9.02 1.44
C LEU A 521 -7.49 -7.67 2.09
N TYR A 522 -6.83 -6.74 1.38
CA TYR A 522 -6.52 -5.42 1.93
C TYR A 522 -7.77 -4.60 2.29
N GLN A 523 -8.83 -4.65 1.48
CA GLN A 523 -10.06 -3.88 1.72
C GLN A 523 -10.82 -4.42 2.94
N PHE A 524 -10.85 -5.75 3.09
CA PHE A 524 -11.42 -6.36 4.28
C PHE A 524 -10.58 -6.06 5.53
N ILE A 525 -9.25 -6.14 5.46
CA ILE A 525 -8.38 -5.75 6.58
C ILE A 525 -8.60 -4.29 6.96
N ASN A 526 -8.76 -3.39 5.99
CA ASN A 526 -9.07 -1.99 6.24
C ASN A 526 -10.37 -1.84 7.04
N GLN A 527 -11.45 -2.50 6.64
CA GLN A 527 -12.70 -2.51 7.42
C GLN A 527 -12.56 -3.26 8.76
N TRP A 528 -11.66 -4.24 8.86
CA TRP A 528 -11.46 -5.07 10.05
C TRP A 528 -10.78 -4.33 11.21
N ILE A 529 -9.89 -3.41 10.90
CA ILE A 529 -9.07 -2.68 11.90
C ILE A 529 -9.59 -1.27 12.20
N ASP A 530 -10.67 -0.86 11.54
CA ASP A 530 -11.20 0.49 11.53
C ASP A 530 -12.48 0.56 12.38
N PRO A 531 -12.49 1.32 13.49
CA PRO A 531 -13.65 1.40 14.38
C PRO A 531 -14.84 2.16 13.78
N GLU A 532 -14.66 2.86 12.66
CA GLU A 532 -15.67 3.73 12.04
C GLU A 532 -16.57 3.00 11.02
N ILE A 533 -16.32 1.71 10.76
CA ILE A 533 -17.07 0.90 9.80
C ILE A 533 -17.12 -0.56 10.25
N THR A 534 -18.28 -1.21 10.07
CA THR A 534 -18.40 -2.64 10.32
C THR A 534 -17.97 -3.46 9.09
N PRO A 535 -17.04 -4.42 9.23
CA PRO A 535 -16.60 -5.25 8.12
C PRO A 535 -17.68 -6.20 7.60
N VAL A 536 -17.65 -6.46 6.29
CA VAL A 536 -18.55 -7.38 5.57
C VAL A 536 -17.79 -8.22 4.54
N LEU A 537 -18.31 -9.41 4.18
CA LEU A 537 -17.79 -10.23 3.08
C LEU A 537 -18.89 -10.81 2.21
N GLY A 538 -18.54 -11.12 0.96
CA GLY A 538 -19.40 -11.88 0.05
C GLY A 538 -19.74 -13.25 0.64
N LEU A 539 -21.03 -13.58 0.71
CA LEU A 539 -21.50 -14.91 1.08
C LEU A 539 -21.72 -15.74 -0.19
N LEU A 540 -21.06 -16.89 -0.30
CA LEU A 540 -21.23 -17.83 -1.40
C LEU A 540 -22.11 -19.03 -1.03
N GLU A 541 -22.91 -19.46 -2.01
CA GLU A 541 -23.72 -20.68 -2.02
C GLU A 541 -23.44 -21.46 -3.31
N LEU A 542 -23.59 -22.80 -3.29
CA LEU A 542 -23.51 -23.62 -4.50
C LEU A 542 -24.92 -23.92 -5.04
N LYS A 543 -25.17 -23.55 -6.30
CA LYS A 543 -26.34 -23.99 -7.07
C LYS A 543 -25.90 -25.06 -8.07
N GLY A 544 -26.06 -26.32 -7.68
CA GLY A 544 -25.46 -27.45 -8.39
C GLY A 544 -23.93 -27.37 -8.29
N GLN A 545 -23.27 -27.17 -9.42
CA GLN A 545 -21.81 -26.98 -9.51
C GLN A 545 -21.39 -25.50 -9.49
N ASN A 546 -22.34 -24.56 -9.59
CA ASN A 546 -22.01 -23.14 -9.79
C ASN A 546 -22.01 -22.36 -8.46
N PRO A 547 -20.93 -21.62 -8.14
CA PRO A 547 -20.90 -20.69 -7.03
C PRO A 547 -21.74 -19.46 -7.39
N VAL A 548 -22.56 -19.01 -6.46
CA VAL A 548 -23.38 -17.79 -6.59
C VAL A 548 -23.35 -17.01 -5.27
N PHE A 549 -23.61 -15.71 -5.33
CA PHE A 549 -23.83 -14.93 -4.12
C PHE A 549 -25.14 -15.34 -3.44
N GLY A 550 -25.06 -15.81 -2.20
CA GLY A 550 -26.19 -15.96 -1.28
C GLY A 550 -26.55 -14.65 -0.56
N GLY A 551 -25.64 -13.67 -0.58
CA GLY A 551 -25.80 -12.35 0.03
C GLY A 551 -24.49 -11.87 0.67
N LEU A 552 -24.55 -11.33 1.90
CA LEU A 552 -23.36 -10.87 2.64
C LEU A 552 -23.29 -11.47 4.05
N ALA A 553 -22.07 -11.79 4.47
CA ALA A 553 -21.68 -12.00 5.85
C ALA A 553 -21.37 -10.65 6.51
N VAL A 554 -22.01 -10.35 7.64
CA VAL A 554 -21.78 -9.13 8.42
C VAL A 554 -21.13 -9.49 9.74
N PHE A 555 -20.02 -8.83 10.06
CA PHE A 555 -19.24 -9.11 11.26
C PHE A 555 -19.58 -8.12 12.39
N ASP A 556 -19.20 -8.43 13.62
CA ASP A 556 -19.31 -7.60 14.81
C ASP A 556 -18.29 -8.12 15.84
N ASN A 557 -17.57 -7.23 16.52
CA ASN A 557 -16.59 -7.57 17.56
C ASN A 557 -15.68 -8.77 17.20
N SER A 558 -15.11 -8.74 15.99
CA SER A 558 -14.26 -9.81 15.42
C SER A 558 -14.93 -11.18 15.16
N ARG A 559 -16.25 -11.25 15.02
CA ARG A 559 -17.03 -12.47 14.74
C ARG A 559 -18.16 -12.26 13.73
N LEU A 560 -18.64 -13.32 13.07
CA LEU A 560 -19.81 -13.28 12.20
C LEU A 560 -21.10 -13.04 13.01
N LYS A 561 -21.73 -11.88 12.82
CA LYS A 561 -23.00 -11.48 13.47
C LYS A 561 -24.21 -12.10 12.80
N GLY A 562 -24.20 -12.18 11.47
CA GLY A 562 -25.33 -12.70 10.70
C GLY A 562 -25.19 -12.50 9.19
N PHE A 563 -26.26 -12.83 8.46
CA PHE A 563 -26.30 -12.75 7.01
C PHE A 563 -27.36 -11.77 6.47
N LEU A 564 -26.96 -10.97 5.48
CA LEU A 564 -27.87 -10.33 4.55
C LEU A 564 -28.21 -11.29 3.42
N SER A 565 -29.46 -11.31 3.00
CA SER A 565 -29.94 -11.93 1.76
C SER A 565 -29.42 -11.20 0.52
N VAL A 566 -29.59 -11.80 -0.67
CA VAL A 566 -29.26 -11.18 -1.96
C VAL A 566 -29.95 -9.82 -2.16
N ASN A 567 -31.19 -9.65 -1.70
CA ASN A 567 -31.93 -8.39 -1.83
C ASN A 567 -31.38 -7.30 -0.89
N GLU A 568 -31.05 -7.67 0.36
CA GLU A 568 -30.41 -6.78 1.33
C GLU A 568 -28.97 -6.44 0.94
N MET A 569 -28.22 -7.37 0.34
CA MET A 569 -26.90 -7.12 -0.27
C MET A 569 -27.01 -6.05 -1.36
N ARG A 570 -27.97 -6.17 -2.28
CA ARG A 570 -28.18 -5.14 -3.31
C ARG A 570 -28.51 -3.80 -2.68
N ALA A 571 -29.42 -3.75 -1.71
CA ALA A 571 -29.76 -2.54 -0.97
C ALA A 571 -28.54 -1.93 -0.25
N TYR A 572 -27.66 -2.75 0.34
CA TYR A 572 -26.38 -2.32 0.90
C TYR A 572 -25.48 -1.69 -0.18
N MET A 573 -25.30 -2.34 -1.34
CA MET A 573 -24.49 -1.83 -2.44
C MET A 573 -24.98 -0.48 -3.00
N TRP A 574 -26.30 -0.21 -2.99
CA TRP A 574 -26.85 1.13 -3.26
C TRP A 574 -26.37 2.16 -2.24
N LEU A 575 -26.39 1.81 -0.96
CA LEU A 575 -26.04 2.71 0.15
C LEU A 575 -24.54 3.00 0.22
N ILE A 576 -23.68 2.22 -0.45
CA ILE A 576 -22.22 2.41 -0.51
C ILE A 576 -21.68 2.77 -1.90
N ASN A 577 -22.54 3.07 -2.88
CA ASN A 577 -22.17 3.50 -4.26
C ASN A 577 -21.45 2.44 -5.12
N GLU A 578 -21.69 1.15 -4.86
CA GLU A 578 -21.07 0.05 -5.63
C GLU A 578 -21.89 -0.36 -6.86
N ILE A 579 -23.21 -0.16 -6.83
CA ILE A 579 -24.05 -0.39 -8.01
C ILE A 579 -23.81 0.73 -9.01
N LYS A 580 -23.18 0.41 -10.14
CA LYS A 580 -22.96 1.34 -11.27
C LYS A 580 -23.90 1.06 -12.44
N ASN A 581 -24.34 -0.20 -12.58
CA ASN A 581 -25.19 -0.70 -13.65
C ASN A 581 -25.95 -1.94 -13.15
N GLY A 582 -27.04 -2.29 -13.85
CA GLY A 582 -27.90 -3.43 -13.49
C GLY A 582 -29.36 -3.17 -13.84
N ALA A 583 -30.28 -3.94 -13.27
CA ALA A 583 -31.72 -3.76 -13.44
C ALA A 583 -32.46 -3.85 -12.11
N ILE A 584 -33.53 -3.06 -11.97
CA ILE A 584 -34.51 -3.13 -10.88
C ILE A 584 -35.82 -3.62 -11.49
N THR A 585 -36.35 -4.71 -10.95
CA THR A 585 -37.71 -5.16 -11.23
C THR A 585 -38.58 -4.88 -10.00
N ILE A 586 -39.74 -4.26 -10.24
CA ILE A 586 -40.79 -4.04 -9.25
C ILE A 586 -42.04 -4.85 -9.62
N ASP A 587 -42.68 -5.39 -8.59
CA ASP A 587 -43.98 -6.05 -8.73
C ASP A 587 -45.09 -4.99 -8.60
N LEU A 588 -45.98 -4.96 -9.59
CA LEU A 588 -47.17 -4.10 -9.62
C LEU A 588 -48.42 -4.92 -9.25
N ARG A 589 -49.58 -4.28 -9.20
CA ARG A 589 -50.85 -4.98 -8.93
C ARG A 589 -51.08 -6.09 -9.97
N ASN A 590 -51.72 -7.18 -9.54
CA ASN A 590 -52.05 -8.37 -10.33
C ASN A 590 -50.81 -9.14 -10.84
N ASN A 591 -49.73 -9.22 -10.05
CA ASN A 591 -48.47 -9.94 -10.37
C ASN A 591 -47.74 -9.48 -11.65
N LYS A 592 -48.18 -8.39 -12.29
CA LYS A 592 -47.52 -7.79 -13.45
C LYS A 592 -46.23 -7.10 -13.01
N LYS A 593 -45.15 -7.26 -13.79
CA LYS A 593 -43.84 -6.68 -13.46
C LYS A 593 -43.46 -5.52 -14.36
N LEU A 594 -42.61 -4.63 -13.83
CA LEU A 594 -41.96 -3.56 -14.56
C LEU A 594 -40.47 -3.57 -14.23
N THR A 595 -39.62 -3.55 -15.26
CA THR A 595 -38.17 -3.61 -15.14
C THR A 595 -37.52 -2.36 -15.75
N VAL A 596 -36.62 -1.75 -14.97
CA VAL A 596 -35.81 -0.60 -15.40
C VAL A 596 -34.32 -0.93 -15.34
N GLN A 597 -33.57 -0.52 -16.35
CA GLN A 597 -32.11 -0.62 -16.39
C GLN A 597 -31.48 0.64 -15.76
N ILE A 598 -30.56 0.43 -14.82
CA ILE A 598 -29.86 1.50 -14.10
C ILE A 598 -28.84 2.17 -15.01
N ARG A 599 -28.88 3.50 -15.09
CA ARG A 599 -27.93 4.36 -15.81
C ARG A 599 -27.01 5.13 -14.87
N LEU A 600 -27.53 5.56 -13.71
CA LEU A 600 -26.77 6.18 -12.63
C LEU A 600 -27.41 5.81 -11.29
N ALA A 601 -26.56 5.60 -10.29
CA ALA A 601 -26.93 5.30 -8.92
C ALA A 601 -25.95 6.01 -8.00
N GLU A 602 -26.44 6.97 -7.21
CA GLU A 602 -25.64 7.74 -6.25
C GLU A 602 -26.36 7.81 -4.91
N CYS A 603 -25.62 7.67 -3.83
CA CYS A 603 -26.05 7.83 -2.45
C CYS A 603 -25.07 8.78 -1.74
N SER A 604 -25.55 9.96 -1.31
CA SER A 604 -24.78 10.84 -0.44
C SER A 604 -25.27 10.76 1.01
N LYS A 605 -24.32 10.89 1.95
CA LYS A 605 -24.51 10.69 3.39
C LYS A 605 -24.16 12.00 4.10
N GLU A 606 -25.07 12.54 4.89
CA GLU A 606 -24.85 13.76 5.66
C GLU A 606 -25.37 13.61 7.10
N LEU A 607 -24.61 14.12 8.07
CA LEU A 607 -25.09 14.32 9.43
C LEU A 607 -25.96 15.59 9.45
N VAL A 608 -27.21 15.45 9.87
CA VAL A 608 -28.17 16.57 10.00
C VAL A 608 -28.10 17.16 11.40
N LYS A 609 -28.00 16.30 12.42
CA LYS A 609 -27.87 16.68 13.85
C LYS A 609 -27.02 15.64 14.58
N SER A 610 -26.19 16.09 15.53
CA SER A 610 -25.43 15.22 16.43
C SER A 610 -26.24 14.76 17.64
N ARG A 611 -27.25 15.52 18.08
CA ARG A 611 -28.16 15.20 19.19
C ARG A 611 -29.62 15.62 18.88
N PRO A 612 -30.59 14.68 18.83
CA PRO A 612 -30.36 13.24 18.63
C PRO A 612 -29.54 12.98 17.36
N LEU A 613 -28.89 11.83 17.27
CA LEU A 613 -28.04 11.49 16.14
C LEU A 613 -28.92 11.27 14.90
N THR A 614 -28.91 12.21 13.96
CA THR A 614 -29.75 12.19 12.75
C THR A 614 -28.89 12.24 11.49
N PHE A 615 -28.96 11.21 10.67
CA PHE A 615 -28.36 11.17 9.33
C PHE A 615 -29.42 11.34 8.25
N LYS A 616 -29.01 11.86 7.09
CA LYS A 616 -29.80 11.86 5.87
C LYS A 616 -29.03 11.19 4.74
N LEU A 617 -29.73 10.29 4.04
CA LEU A 617 -29.26 9.50 2.92
C LEU A 617 -30.03 9.95 1.68
N LYS A 618 -29.35 10.62 0.74
CA LYS A 618 -29.96 11.10 -0.51
C LYS A 618 -29.57 10.15 -1.63
N ILE A 619 -30.53 9.35 -2.10
CA ILE A 619 -30.36 8.45 -3.23
C ILE A 619 -30.86 9.13 -4.50
N ARG A 620 -30.03 9.19 -5.53
CA ARG A 620 -30.37 9.60 -6.90
C ARG A 620 -30.26 8.39 -7.81
N LEU A 621 -31.35 8.06 -8.48
CA LEU A 621 -31.44 7.00 -9.48
C LEU A 621 -31.78 7.62 -10.84
N LYS A 622 -30.95 7.36 -11.86
CA LYS A 622 -31.32 7.53 -13.27
C LYS A 622 -31.47 6.16 -13.91
N ALA A 623 -32.59 5.92 -14.59
CA ALA A 623 -32.86 4.61 -15.19
C ALA A 623 -33.63 4.73 -16.51
N ASN A 624 -33.52 3.71 -17.35
CA ASN A 624 -34.33 3.54 -18.56
C ASN A 624 -35.36 2.44 -18.32
N LEU A 625 -36.59 2.60 -18.79
CA LEU A 625 -37.52 1.47 -18.90
C LEU A 625 -36.92 0.42 -19.85
N THR A 626 -37.12 -0.86 -19.52
CA THR A 626 -36.69 -1.98 -20.38
C THR A 626 -37.85 -2.93 -20.68
N GLU A 627 -38.71 -3.21 -19.70
CA GLU A 627 -39.84 -4.13 -19.86
C GLU A 627 -41.02 -3.66 -19.01
N GLN A 628 -42.24 -3.77 -19.54
CA GLN A 628 -43.46 -3.70 -18.74
C GLN A 628 -44.50 -4.74 -19.17
N GLN A 629 -45.06 -5.43 -18.19
CA GLN A 629 -46.15 -6.39 -18.36
C GLN A 629 -47.53 -5.73 -18.17
N THR A 630 -47.55 -4.43 -17.88
CA THR A 630 -48.74 -3.58 -17.74
C THR A 630 -49.07 -2.82 -19.02
N HIS A 631 -50.32 -2.38 -19.16
CA HIS A 631 -50.77 -1.49 -20.24
C HIS A 631 -50.67 -0.01 -19.82
N ILE A 632 -49.63 0.35 -19.04
CA ILE A 632 -49.40 1.74 -18.67
C ILE A 632 -48.87 2.45 -19.93
N ASN A 633 -49.60 3.46 -20.41
CA ASN A 633 -49.13 4.30 -21.50
C ASN A 633 -48.06 5.27 -20.96
N LEU A 634 -46.79 4.99 -21.23
CA LEU A 634 -45.67 5.76 -20.70
C LEU A 634 -45.27 6.96 -21.57
N ALA A 635 -46.05 7.24 -22.62
CA ALA A 635 -46.05 8.55 -23.27
C ALA A 635 -46.85 9.61 -22.49
N ASP A 636 -47.69 9.21 -21.53
CA ASP A 636 -48.37 10.14 -20.62
C ASP A 636 -47.41 10.58 -19.48
N PRO A 637 -47.13 11.90 -19.32
CA PRO A 637 -46.30 12.41 -18.24
C PRO A 637 -46.81 12.13 -16.82
N GLU A 638 -48.13 11.95 -16.62
CA GLU A 638 -48.68 11.58 -15.31
C GLU A 638 -48.40 10.11 -14.97
N ALA A 639 -48.69 9.20 -15.90
CA ALA A 639 -48.32 7.80 -15.81
C ALA A 639 -46.81 7.59 -15.60
N TYR A 640 -45.99 8.38 -16.28
CA TYR A 640 -44.53 8.39 -16.14
C TYR A 640 -44.09 8.71 -14.71
N LYS A 641 -44.53 9.87 -14.18
CA LYS A 641 -44.25 10.29 -12.78
C LYS A 641 -44.81 9.31 -11.75
N LYS A 642 -45.87 8.58 -12.08
CA LYS A 642 -46.45 7.53 -11.23
C LYS A 642 -45.50 6.33 -11.13
N VAL A 643 -44.84 5.92 -12.22
CA VAL A 643 -43.81 4.86 -12.19
C VAL A 643 -42.58 5.31 -11.41
N GLU A 644 -42.11 6.55 -11.57
CA GLU A 644 -41.00 7.10 -10.77
C GLU A 644 -41.30 7.05 -9.26
N LYS A 645 -42.51 7.45 -8.85
CA LYS A 645 -42.97 7.36 -7.45
C LYS A 645 -43.06 5.92 -6.94
N LEU A 646 -43.47 4.96 -7.79
CA LEU A 646 -43.54 3.54 -7.42
C LEU A 646 -42.14 2.95 -7.22
N LEU A 647 -41.19 3.24 -8.14
CA LEU A 647 -39.78 2.86 -8.01
C LEU A 647 -39.14 3.48 -6.76
N ALA A 648 -39.40 4.77 -6.51
CA ALA A 648 -38.89 5.47 -5.34
C ALA A 648 -39.41 4.83 -4.03
N ARG A 649 -40.70 4.46 -3.99
CA ARG A 649 -41.33 3.81 -2.83
C ARG A 649 -40.78 2.40 -2.59
N ASP A 650 -40.70 1.57 -3.61
CA ASP A 650 -40.14 0.21 -3.52
C ASP A 650 -38.69 0.26 -3.02
N LEU A 651 -37.84 1.10 -3.64
CA LEU A 651 -36.45 1.25 -3.22
C LEU A 651 -36.36 1.76 -1.78
N THR A 652 -37.19 2.74 -1.39
CA THR A 652 -37.26 3.23 0.01
C THR A 652 -37.60 2.11 1.00
N ILE A 653 -38.49 1.17 0.66
CA ILE A 653 -38.82 0.03 1.51
C ILE A 653 -37.63 -0.93 1.64
N ARG A 654 -36.98 -1.30 0.53
CA ARG A 654 -35.81 -2.20 0.51
C ARG A 654 -34.63 -1.63 1.32
N LEU A 655 -34.35 -0.33 1.17
CA LEU A 655 -33.29 0.36 1.90
C LEU A 655 -33.61 0.45 3.40
N ASN A 656 -34.82 0.86 3.79
CA ASN A 656 -35.21 0.93 5.21
C ASN A 656 -35.17 -0.42 5.91
N SER A 657 -35.63 -1.50 5.25
CA SER A 657 -35.57 -2.86 5.82
C SER A 657 -34.12 -3.25 6.17
N THR A 658 -33.19 -2.99 5.24
CA THR A 658 -31.76 -3.29 5.41
C THR A 658 -31.13 -2.43 6.52
N ILE A 659 -31.45 -1.14 6.58
CA ILE A 659 -30.95 -0.22 7.61
C ILE A 659 -31.48 -0.58 9.00
N ASN A 660 -32.77 -0.93 9.11
CA ASN A 660 -33.36 -1.36 10.38
C ASN A 660 -32.69 -2.63 10.93
N LYS A 661 -32.27 -3.55 10.04
CA LYS A 661 -31.49 -4.74 10.41
C LYS A 661 -30.11 -4.39 10.95
N PHE A 662 -29.39 -3.45 10.33
CA PHE A 662 -28.12 -2.93 10.85
C PHE A 662 -28.29 -2.28 12.24
N LYS A 663 -29.31 -1.44 12.41
CA LYS A 663 -29.63 -0.82 13.70
C LYS A 663 -29.96 -1.85 14.78
N HIS A 664 -30.76 -2.87 14.46
CA HIS A 664 -31.11 -3.95 15.39
C HIS A 664 -29.88 -4.79 15.80
N TRP A 665 -28.95 -5.01 14.86
CA TRP A 665 -27.68 -5.68 15.11
C TRP A 665 -26.64 -4.78 15.80
N GLN A 666 -26.91 -3.48 15.94
CA GLN A 666 -26.00 -2.45 16.48
C GLN A 666 -24.70 -2.30 15.66
N VAL A 667 -24.78 -2.45 14.34
CA VAL A 667 -23.63 -2.38 13.42
C VAL A 667 -23.77 -1.25 12.40
N ASP A 668 -22.64 -0.78 11.88
CA ASP A 668 -22.55 0.26 10.86
C ASP A 668 -21.69 -0.18 9.64
N PRO A 669 -22.17 -1.12 8.80
CA PRO A 669 -21.49 -1.43 7.54
C PRO A 669 -21.49 -0.28 6.53
N LEU A 670 -22.28 0.77 6.79
CA LEU A 670 -22.46 1.91 5.89
C LEU A 670 -21.39 2.98 6.05
N GLY A 671 -20.56 2.93 7.10
CA GLY A 671 -19.58 3.97 7.39
C GLY A 671 -20.22 5.31 7.75
N LEU A 672 -21.34 5.28 8.49
CA LEU A 672 -21.89 6.49 9.11
C LEU A 672 -20.95 7.02 10.18
N GLY A 673 -20.16 6.16 10.83
CA GLY A 673 -19.03 6.51 11.71
C GLY A 673 -18.03 7.41 10.99
N LYS A 674 -17.55 6.98 9.81
CA LYS A 674 -16.67 7.81 8.95
C LYS A 674 -17.30 9.14 8.57
N THR A 675 -18.61 9.13 8.29
CA THR A 675 -19.35 10.36 7.94
C THR A 675 -19.43 11.32 9.13
N PHE A 676 -19.67 10.79 10.34
CA PHE A 676 -19.69 11.55 11.59
C PHE A 676 -18.29 12.05 11.95
N HIS A 677 -17.27 11.20 11.95
CA HIS A 677 -15.89 11.55 12.26
C HIS A 677 -15.37 12.66 11.32
N ARG A 678 -15.60 12.56 10.01
CA ARG A 678 -15.26 13.62 9.05
C ARG A 678 -15.98 14.95 9.34
N GLN A 679 -17.22 14.93 9.80
CA GLN A 679 -18.05 16.14 10.00
C GLN A 679 -18.01 16.70 11.44
N GLN A 680 -17.59 15.90 12.42
CA GLN A 680 -17.59 16.19 13.87
C GLN A 680 -16.37 15.54 14.57
N HIS A 681 -15.19 15.68 13.97
CA HIS A 681 -13.97 14.96 14.38
C HIS A 681 -13.66 15.04 15.89
N HIS A 682 -13.68 16.26 16.44
CA HIS A 682 -13.50 16.54 17.87
C HIS A 682 -14.47 15.80 18.82
N LEU A 683 -15.61 15.30 18.33
CA LEU A 683 -16.54 14.46 19.11
C LEU A 683 -16.30 12.96 18.94
N TRP A 684 -15.67 12.51 17.85
CA TRP A 684 -15.57 11.08 17.53
C TRP A 684 -14.97 10.25 18.66
N HIS A 685 -13.84 10.68 19.24
CA HIS A 685 -13.19 9.97 20.36
C HIS A 685 -14.06 9.84 21.62
N GLN A 686 -15.11 10.67 21.79
CA GLN A 686 -16.07 10.54 22.89
C GLN A 686 -17.21 9.56 22.55
N TYR A 687 -17.50 9.36 21.27
CA TYR A 687 -18.64 8.57 20.76
C TYR A 687 -18.22 7.17 20.30
N GLU A 688 -16.97 6.97 19.88
CA GLU A 688 -16.37 5.72 19.35
C GLU A 688 -16.75 4.49 20.18
N LYS A 689 -16.54 4.54 21.50
CA LYS A 689 -16.83 3.41 22.41
C LYS A 689 -18.31 3.01 22.48
N ASN A 690 -19.21 3.97 22.26
CA ASN A 690 -20.66 3.79 22.36
C ASN A 690 -21.33 3.84 20.96
N TRP A 691 -20.54 3.79 19.88
CA TRP A 691 -21.04 3.90 18.51
C TRP A 691 -22.14 2.89 18.15
N PRO A 692 -22.06 1.60 18.59
CA PRO A 692 -23.13 0.62 18.37
C PRO A 692 -24.50 1.07 18.89
N ASP A 693 -24.58 1.57 20.12
CA ASP A 693 -25.83 2.04 20.75
C ASP A 693 -26.35 3.34 20.12
N LEU A 694 -25.43 4.23 19.74
CA LEU A 694 -25.72 5.48 19.05
C LEU A 694 -26.32 5.22 17.66
N ILE A 695 -25.78 4.25 16.90
CA ILE A 695 -26.33 3.82 15.62
C ILE A 695 -27.70 3.15 15.81
N ALA A 696 -27.84 2.25 16.80
CA ALA A 696 -29.12 1.59 17.10
C ALA A 696 -30.25 2.58 17.43
N SER A 697 -29.93 3.67 18.13
CA SER A 697 -30.87 4.74 18.49
C SER A 697 -31.01 5.86 17.45
N SER A 698 -30.12 5.94 16.45
CA SER A 698 -30.08 7.03 15.45
C SER A 698 -31.33 7.15 14.58
N GLN A 699 -31.62 8.36 14.11
CA GLN A 699 -32.64 8.60 13.08
C GLN A 699 -31.97 8.67 11.70
N ILE A 700 -32.34 7.78 10.78
CA ILE A 700 -31.78 7.73 9.43
C ILE A 700 -32.90 8.10 8.43
N LEU A 701 -32.78 9.27 7.81
CA LEU A 701 -33.76 9.82 6.87
C LEU A 701 -33.39 9.46 5.43
N ILE A 702 -34.16 8.59 4.79
CA ILE A 702 -33.94 8.22 3.39
C ILE A 702 -34.75 9.14 2.47
N GLN A 703 -34.09 9.79 1.52
CA GLN A 703 -34.72 10.52 0.42
C GLN A 703 -34.32 9.86 -0.91
N VAL A 704 -35.26 9.20 -1.58
CA VAL A 704 -35.05 8.59 -2.90
C VAL A 704 -35.64 9.49 -3.99
N ASN A 705 -34.80 9.96 -4.90
CA ASN A 705 -35.20 10.67 -6.12
C ASN A 705 -34.93 9.76 -7.33
N VAL A 706 -35.99 9.35 -8.03
CA VAL A 706 -35.90 8.58 -9.29
C VAL A 706 -36.18 9.52 -10.45
N ASN A 707 -35.34 9.45 -11.48
CA ASN A 707 -35.55 10.09 -12.77
C ASN A 707 -35.47 9.00 -13.85
N LEU A 708 -36.57 8.74 -14.54
CA LEU A 708 -36.51 7.94 -15.75
C LEU A 708 -35.97 8.81 -16.90
N GLU A 709 -35.10 8.28 -17.75
CA GLU A 709 -34.50 9.02 -18.88
C GLU A 709 -35.00 8.55 -20.26
N ASN A 710 -35.52 7.33 -20.37
CA ASN A 710 -36.01 6.78 -21.63
C ASN A 710 -37.06 5.67 -21.38
N ILE A 711 -38.08 5.57 -22.24
CA ILE A 711 -39.13 4.53 -22.23
C ILE A 711 -38.88 3.37 -23.21
N GLY A 712 -37.85 3.46 -24.05
CA GLY A 712 -37.64 2.58 -25.19
C GLY A 712 -38.28 3.12 -26.47
N LEU A 713 -38.38 2.28 -27.50
CA LEU A 713 -38.95 2.65 -28.81
C LEU A 713 -40.48 2.56 -28.87
N THR A 714 -41.14 2.11 -27.80
CA THR A 714 -42.60 1.91 -27.74
C THR A 714 -43.19 2.42 -26.43
N SER A 715 -44.32 3.12 -26.49
CA SER A 715 -44.97 3.76 -25.35
C SER A 715 -45.95 2.87 -24.58
N GLN A 716 -46.37 1.76 -25.18
CA GLN A 716 -47.36 0.82 -24.66
C GLN A 716 -46.84 -0.62 -24.74
N SER A 717 -47.36 -1.51 -23.89
CA SER A 717 -47.02 -2.94 -23.93
C SER A 717 -47.89 -3.70 -24.93
N PHE A 718 -47.28 -4.66 -25.64
CA PHE A 718 -47.95 -5.57 -26.57
C PHE A 718 -48.61 -6.78 -25.89
N THR A 719 -48.56 -6.88 -24.55
CA THR A 719 -49.32 -7.90 -23.83
C THR A 719 -50.82 -7.70 -24.09
N ARG A 720 -51.56 -8.80 -24.27
CA ARG A 720 -53.02 -8.77 -24.30
C ARG A 720 -53.56 -8.78 -22.88
N GLU A 721 -54.69 -8.13 -22.63
CA GLU A 721 -55.41 -8.34 -21.38
C GLU A 721 -55.98 -9.76 -21.38
N GLU A 722 -55.71 -10.52 -20.32
CA GLU A 722 -56.42 -11.76 -20.04
C GLU A 722 -57.85 -11.39 -19.62
N THR A 723 -58.76 -11.40 -20.60
CA THR A 723 -60.21 -11.41 -20.34
C THR A 723 -60.53 -12.65 -19.50
N ARG A 724 -60.96 -12.41 -18.26
CA ARG A 724 -61.50 -13.43 -17.36
C ARG A 724 -62.84 -13.97 -17.84
#